data_AF-A0A519DJT0-F1
#
_entry.id   AF-A0A519DJT0-F1
#
_cell.length_a   1.000
_cell.length_b   1.000
_cell.length_c   1.000
_cell.angle_alpha   90.00
_cell.angle_beta   90.00
_cell.angle_gamma   90.00
#
_symmetry.space_group_name_H-M   'P 1'
#
loop_
_entity.id
_entity.type
_entity.pdbx_description
1 polymer ?
#
loop_
_entity_poly.entity_id
_entity_poly.type
_entity_poly.pdbx_seq_one_letter_code
_entity_poly.pdbx_strand_id
1 'polypeptide(L)'
;MKTAMLSDSTSTSQTRSPMRSLLTTWATRTQCSCLKIGLLNPSTGPIAVYAPPFTWAAQAAIDDLNAMGGDFELIEADSGCSGDVAASAAQSLVDAGVVGVAGAACSGASMAANAVLSAAGIVQVSYASTNPGLSDAGAYPSFYRVVPSDAIQGPAMAAMVMAAGASNPALLHMTNDYGSGLADAFEGAWGADNLCTKIGYEDSTTDFGSVAQAVADANCGSVVMVTYATDGAAILETMAYLGIALPVFGADGIADSGFLDDFSAPGAANGVQATKPRAVAGAGDFNDRCAAADGCAGGIYTAETYDAVMMIGKAAMAEDGVNMEANLQSIGTDYAGASGSHTFDASGDVAGAGYDICRFDALSSTDVFFSCRAHWTRDGGVAATEFTGMTVKIGFLNPITGPIAVYAPGFGAAANIALGMMNIAGWSSGLQFELVMADSGCDGTAAATGAQTLVDAGVVAVAGAACSGATMGANAILSAAGIPMISYASTNPGLSDATAYPLFFRVVPSDAIQGPALADVVTAGGSSNIALLHMNNDYGSGLADSFDDAWTDAGNTLCDKIGYADTDTDFTSQVQAVVDGGCDSVMLISYASDGAAILEELSAQSFTGAVYGGDGIAEEGIAVGMSDTSMLDGAVATKPASATPNERSMAFAAICGSIPDCAGGIYTAEAFDAIIIIGYSVFAQLSSPEGTPLSAMISVVGQGFVGASGVHSFDAGGDVAGNGYCVGTFAVAGDGTVSFNCDRFWTRDGGIQNA
;
A
#
# COMPACT_ATOMS: atom_id res chain seq x y z
N MET A 1 17.42 15.39 43.66
CA MET A 1 17.91 15.97 44.93
C MET A 1 16.80 15.81 45.96
N LYS A 2 17.02 14.97 46.98
CA LYS A 2 16.40 14.93 48.34
C LYS A 2 14.85 14.96 48.43
N THR A 3 14.17 14.09 49.19
CA THR A 3 14.49 13.65 50.56
C THR A 3 13.65 12.42 50.97
N ALA A 4 14.28 11.49 51.68
CA ALA A 4 13.67 10.38 52.41
C ALA A 4 13.41 10.74 53.89
N MET A 5 12.56 9.97 54.59
CA MET A 5 12.66 9.55 56.02
C MET A 5 11.45 8.64 56.33
N LEU A 6 11.61 7.35 56.68
CA LEU A 6 11.89 6.77 58.02
C LEU A 6 10.90 7.25 59.10
N SER A 7 10.39 6.49 60.06
CA SER A 7 10.32 5.07 60.45
C SER A 7 9.52 5.09 61.75
N ASP A 8 8.67 4.12 62.09
CA ASP A 8 8.67 3.63 63.47
C ASP A 8 8.03 2.26 63.68
N SER A 9 8.57 1.59 64.67
CA SER A 9 8.34 0.22 65.11
C SER A 9 7.60 0.20 66.44
N THR A 10 6.79 -0.83 66.72
CA THR A 10 6.57 -1.29 68.11
C THR A 10 6.38 -2.80 68.15
N SER A 11 7.19 -3.44 68.99
CA SER A 11 7.16 -4.87 69.33
C SER A 11 6.48 -5.08 70.68
N THR A 12 5.90 -6.26 70.91
CA THR A 12 5.79 -6.84 72.26
C THR A 12 5.94 -8.36 72.21
N SER A 13 6.86 -8.87 73.02
CA SER A 13 7.24 -10.29 73.21
C SER A 13 6.70 -10.83 74.54
N GLN A 14 6.33 -12.12 74.67
CA GLN A 14 7.08 -13.23 75.32
C GLN A 14 6.09 -14.41 75.56
N THR A 15 6.45 -15.69 75.39
CA THR A 15 7.19 -16.52 76.38
C THR A 15 7.56 -17.90 75.79
N ARG A 16 8.56 -18.58 76.38
CA ARG A 16 9.38 -19.70 75.84
C ARG A 16 9.11 -21.11 76.46
N SER A 17 9.17 -22.16 75.60
CA SER A 17 9.81 -23.52 75.70
C SER A 17 9.42 -24.57 76.80
N PRO A 18 9.65 -25.91 76.62
CA PRO A 18 10.75 -26.53 75.85
C PRO A 18 10.50 -27.77 74.96
N MET A 19 11.38 -27.85 73.95
CA MET A 19 12.02 -28.99 73.28
C MET A 19 11.79 -30.43 73.83
N ARG A 20 11.36 -31.33 72.94
CA ARG A 20 11.86 -32.72 72.87
C ARG A 20 11.90 -33.21 71.42
N SER A 21 13.09 -33.69 71.06
CA SER A 21 13.53 -34.24 69.78
C SER A 21 12.83 -35.56 69.43
N LEU A 22 12.45 -35.74 68.15
CA LEU A 22 12.49 -37.03 67.47
C LEU A 22 12.57 -36.84 65.93
N LEU A 23 13.76 -37.13 65.42
CA LEU A 23 14.14 -37.67 64.12
C LEU A 23 13.26 -37.41 62.87
N THR A 24 13.83 -36.61 61.97
CA THR A 24 14.08 -36.89 60.55
C THR A 24 13.24 -37.96 59.84
N THR A 25 12.37 -37.49 58.95
CA THR A 25 12.16 -38.10 57.62
C THR A 25 12.26 -36.99 56.59
N TRP A 26 13.28 -37.08 55.75
CA TRP A 26 13.43 -36.26 54.56
C TRP A 26 12.28 -36.62 53.62
N ALA A 27 11.30 -35.74 53.49
CA ALA A 27 10.42 -35.77 52.32
C ALA A 27 11.25 -35.23 51.15
N THR A 28 11.70 -36.15 50.30
CA THR A 28 12.15 -35.84 48.94
C THR A 28 11.13 -34.90 48.30
N ARG A 29 11.60 -33.74 47.80
CA ARG A 29 10.84 -32.98 46.80
C ARG A 29 10.51 -33.95 45.68
N THR A 30 9.23 -34.20 45.45
CA THR A 30 8.75 -34.87 44.24
C THR A 30 9.28 -34.07 43.05
N GLN A 31 10.15 -34.70 42.26
CA GLN A 31 10.57 -34.24 40.95
C GLN A 31 9.31 -34.12 40.10
N CYS A 32 9.11 -33.01 39.39
CA CYS A 32 7.95 -32.85 38.52
C CYS A 32 7.92 -34.01 37.51
N SER A 33 6.74 -34.61 37.31
CA SER A 33 6.52 -35.72 36.37
C SER A 33 6.23 -35.26 34.94
N CYS A 34 6.41 -33.98 34.63
CA CYS A 34 6.05 -33.41 33.34
C CYS A 34 6.95 -33.94 32.20
N LEU A 35 6.34 -34.25 31.06
CA LEU A 35 7.02 -34.57 29.82
C LEU A 35 7.61 -33.29 29.23
N LYS A 36 8.78 -33.38 28.61
CA LYS A 36 9.47 -32.20 28.07
C LYS A 36 9.51 -32.24 26.56
N ILE A 37 9.12 -31.16 25.91
CA ILE A 37 9.28 -30.99 24.46
C ILE A 37 10.39 -29.98 24.23
N GLY A 38 11.36 -30.33 23.39
CA GLY A 38 12.45 -29.44 23.02
C GLY A 38 12.04 -28.48 21.90
N LEU A 39 12.50 -27.24 21.96
CA LEU A 39 12.45 -26.29 20.85
C LEU A 39 13.87 -25.87 20.49
N LEU A 40 14.31 -26.17 19.27
CA LEU A 40 15.57 -25.67 18.71
C LEU A 40 15.32 -24.34 17.99
N ASN A 41 15.30 -23.25 18.76
CA ASN A 41 15.00 -21.91 18.30
C ASN A 41 16.29 -21.19 17.84
N PRO A 42 16.34 -20.44 16.72
CA PRO A 42 17.52 -19.64 16.36
C PRO A 42 17.60 -18.34 17.19
N SER A 43 17.78 -18.43 18.51
CA SER A 43 17.87 -17.25 19.40
C SER A 43 19.08 -16.35 19.08
N THR A 44 20.09 -16.89 18.40
CA THR A 44 21.19 -16.15 17.78
C THR A 44 21.35 -16.48 16.30
N GLY A 45 22.19 -15.73 15.60
CA GLY A 45 22.48 -15.93 14.17
C GLY A 45 21.64 -15.04 13.25
N PRO A 46 21.69 -15.29 11.93
CA PRO A 46 21.15 -14.40 10.90
C PRO A 46 19.62 -14.24 10.93
N ILE A 47 18.89 -15.19 11.52
CA ILE A 47 17.42 -15.18 11.55
C ILE A 47 16.86 -15.00 12.98
N ALA A 48 17.65 -14.45 13.89
CA ALA A 48 17.28 -14.30 15.30
C ALA A 48 16.05 -13.41 15.54
N VAL A 49 15.69 -12.55 14.56
CA VAL A 49 14.48 -11.75 14.58
C VAL A 49 13.20 -12.60 14.68
N TYR A 50 13.22 -13.84 14.18
CA TYR A 50 12.07 -14.75 14.24
C TYR A 50 12.01 -15.59 15.53
N ALA A 51 13.03 -15.55 16.38
CA ALA A 51 13.03 -16.37 17.60
C ALA A 51 11.89 -16.02 18.57
N PRO A 52 11.57 -14.74 18.87
CA PRO A 52 10.45 -14.40 19.74
C PRO A 52 9.08 -14.95 19.29
N PRO A 53 8.65 -14.80 18.02
CA PRO A 53 7.38 -15.37 17.57
C PRO A 53 7.37 -16.91 17.57
N PHE A 54 8.52 -17.58 17.34
CA PHE A 54 8.61 -19.03 17.51
C PHE A 54 8.44 -19.47 18.97
N THR A 55 9.08 -18.78 19.91
CA THR A 55 8.89 -19.05 21.35
C THR A 55 7.42 -18.90 21.73
N TRP A 56 6.76 -17.83 21.28
CA TRP A 56 5.35 -17.60 21.58
C TRP A 56 4.46 -18.71 21.02
N ALA A 57 4.66 -19.09 19.75
CA ALA A 57 3.88 -20.13 19.09
C ALA A 57 4.07 -21.50 19.75
N ALA A 58 5.31 -21.87 20.08
CA ALA A 58 5.62 -23.10 20.79
C ALA A 58 5.01 -23.13 22.19
N GLN A 59 5.03 -22.02 22.93
CA GLN A 59 4.41 -21.93 24.24
C GLN A 59 2.88 -22.05 24.16
N ALA A 60 2.25 -21.42 23.15
CA ALA A 60 0.81 -21.57 22.91
C ALA A 60 0.42 -23.03 22.65
N ALA A 61 1.23 -23.78 21.91
CA ALA A 61 1.02 -25.22 21.71
C ALA A 61 1.12 -26.02 23.01
N ILE A 62 2.09 -25.71 23.88
CA ILE A 62 2.23 -26.36 25.19
C ILE A 62 1.03 -26.07 26.08
N ASP A 63 0.57 -24.82 26.12
CA ASP A 63 -0.60 -24.43 26.89
C ASP A 63 -1.85 -25.18 26.41
N ASP A 64 -2.03 -25.34 25.10
CA ASP A 64 -3.15 -26.08 24.50
C ASP A 64 -3.05 -27.59 24.77
N LEU A 65 -1.87 -28.20 24.66
CA LEU A 65 -1.63 -29.60 25.02
C LEU A 65 -1.96 -29.87 26.50
N ASN A 66 -1.59 -28.95 27.38
CA ASN A 66 -1.90 -29.05 28.81
C ASN A 66 -3.40 -28.88 29.08
N ALA A 67 -4.08 -27.99 28.35
CA ALA A 67 -5.52 -27.87 28.40
C ALA A 67 -6.25 -29.14 27.90
N MET A 68 -5.63 -29.91 26.99
CA MET A 68 -6.10 -31.22 26.52
C MET A 68 -5.86 -32.37 27.53
N GLY A 69 -5.28 -32.09 28.69
CA GLY A 69 -4.98 -33.07 29.73
C GLY A 69 -3.57 -33.65 29.69
N GLY A 70 -2.67 -33.05 28.92
CA GLY A 70 -1.22 -33.30 29.01
C GLY A 70 -0.58 -32.68 30.26
N ASP A 71 0.70 -32.96 30.45
CA ASP A 71 1.57 -32.34 31.46
C ASP A 71 2.95 -32.09 30.82
N PHE A 72 3.03 -31.02 30.03
CA PHE A 72 4.15 -30.67 29.17
C PHE A 72 4.86 -29.39 29.64
N GLU A 73 6.19 -29.41 29.52
CA GLU A 73 7.08 -28.27 29.70
C GLU A 73 7.89 -28.04 28.40
N LEU A 74 8.02 -26.79 27.97
CA LEU A 74 8.88 -26.41 26.85
C LEU A 74 10.33 -26.25 27.32
N ILE A 75 11.27 -26.90 26.65
CA ILE A 75 12.71 -26.68 26.84
C ILE A 75 13.27 -26.05 25.58
N GLU A 76 13.50 -24.74 25.62
CA GLU A 76 14.09 -24.01 24.50
C GLU A 76 15.63 -24.05 24.55
N ALA A 77 16.26 -24.31 23.41
CA ALA A 77 17.70 -24.25 23.23
C ALA A 77 18.06 -23.53 21.92
N ASP A 78 19.12 -22.73 21.96
CA ASP A 78 19.55 -21.92 20.82
C ASP A 78 20.23 -22.79 19.76
N SER A 79 19.70 -22.79 18.53
CA SER A 79 20.32 -23.43 17.37
C SER A 79 21.38 -22.57 16.70
N GLY A 80 21.38 -21.25 16.94
CA GLY A 80 22.26 -20.27 16.31
C GLY A 80 22.16 -20.20 14.78
N CYS A 81 21.18 -20.88 14.17
CA CYS A 81 21.16 -21.19 12.73
C CYS A 81 22.49 -21.82 12.23
N SER A 82 23.18 -22.56 13.11
CA SER A 82 24.53 -23.09 12.86
C SER A 82 24.60 -24.56 13.22
N GLY A 83 25.27 -25.36 12.39
CA GLY A 83 25.41 -26.80 12.63
C GLY A 83 26.07 -27.12 13.98
N ASP A 84 27.16 -26.42 14.33
CA ASP A 84 27.92 -26.67 15.56
C ASP A 84 27.12 -26.29 16.82
N VAL A 85 26.43 -25.15 16.77
CA VAL A 85 25.60 -24.64 17.87
C VAL A 85 24.39 -25.56 18.04
N ALA A 86 23.70 -25.91 16.95
CA ALA A 86 22.53 -26.78 16.95
C ALA A 86 22.83 -28.21 17.44
N ALA A 87 23.98 -28.80 17.05
CA ALA A 87 24.38 -30.12 17.56
C ALA A 87 24.60 -30.09 19.09
N SER A 88 25.25 -29.03 19.60
CA SER A 88 25.47 -28.84 21.04
C SER A 88 24.16 -28.60 21.79
N ALA A 89 23.26 -27.80 21.21
CA ALA A 89 21.94 -27.53 21.75
C ALA A 89 21.07 -28.79 21.77
N ALA A 90 21.06 -29.57 20.68
CA ALA A 90 20.39 -30.86 20.61
C ALA A 90 20.87 -31.81 21.71
N GLN A 91 22.18 -31.89 21.97
CA GLN A 91 22.71 -32.69 23.08
C GLN A 91 22.17 -32.22 24.43
N SER A 92 22.04 -30.90 24.65
CA SER A 92 21.47 -30.37 25.89
C SER A 92 19.99 -30.73 26.07
N LEU A 93 19.23 -30.83 24.98
CA LEU A 93 17.84 -31.28 24.99
C LEU A 93 17.74 -32.79 25.28
N VAL A 94 18.62 -33.60 24.69
CA VAL A 94 18.76 -35.03 25.01
C VAL A 94 19.04 -35.20 26.51
N ASP A 95 20.01 -34.45 27.06
CA ASP A 95 20.39 -34.50 28.46
C ASP A 95 19.26 -34.03 29.39
N ALA A 96 18.41 -33.10 28.92
CA ALA A 96 17.22 -32.63 29.63
C ALA A 96 16.09 -33.65 29.67
N GLY A 97 16.15 -34.70 28.85
CA GLY A 97 15.18 -35.80 28.77
C GLY A 97 13.93 -35.43 27.97
N VAL A 98 14.07 -34.68 26.86
CA VAL A 98 12.93 -34.36 26.00
C VAL A 98 12.39 -35.60 25.27
N VAL A 99 11.08 -35.64 25.01
CA VAL A 99 10.41 -36.74 24.29
C VAL A 99 10.44 -36.57 22.77
N GLY A 100 10.68 -35.34 22.30
CA GLY A 100 10.74 -34.95 20.91
C GLY A 100 11.23 -33.51 20.80
N VAL A 101 11.72 -33.12 19.62
CA VAL A 101 12.24 -31.77 19.38
C VAL A 101 11.55 -31.14 18.18
N ALA A 102 10.97 -29.96 18.38
CA ALA A 102 10.54 -29.08 17.31
C ALA A 102 11.74 -28.23 16.83
N GLY A 103 11.96 -28.17 15.52
CA GLY A 103 13.07 -27.44 14.89
C GLY A 103 14.16 -28.35 14.32
N ALA A 104 15.33 -27.83 13.98
CA ALA A 104 15.67 -26.41 13.97
C ALA A 104 14.98 -25.67 12.80
N ALA A 105 15.09 -24.34 12.78
CA ALA A 105 14.60 -23.53 11.67
C ALA A 105 15.49 -23.66 10.42
N CYS A 106 16.81 -23.54 10.57
CA CYS A 106 17.75 -23.57 9.46
C CYS A 106 18.13 -24.98 9.03
N SER A 107 18.20 -25.23 7.72
CA SER A 107 18.47 -26.57 7.16
C SER A 107 19.77 -27.20 7.69
N GLY A 108 20.89 -26.48 7.68
CA GLY A 108 22.16 -26.99 8.20
C GLY A 108 22.16 -27.25 9.71
N ALA A 109 21.45 -26.42 10.48
CA ALA A 109 21.22 -26.65 11.91
C ALA A 109 20.37 -27.90 12.15
N SER A 110 19.32 -28.11 11.35
CA SER A 110 18.47 -29.31 11.41
C SER A 110 19.24 -30.58 11.08
N MET A 111 20.10 -30.55 10.05
CA MET A 111 20.95 -31.68 9.67
C MET A 111 21.91 -32.07 10.81
N ALA A 112 22.57 -31.09 11.44
CA ALA A 112 23.50 -31.34 12.53
C ALA A 112 22.79 -31.78 13.82
N ALA A 113 21.64 -31.19 14.16
CA ALA A 113 20.83 -31.60 15.28
C ALA A 113 20.31 -33.04 15.11
N ASN A 114 19.86 -33.42 13.90
CA ASN A 114 19.34 -34.75 13.64
C ASN A 114 20.38 -35.84 13.92
N ALA A 115 21.65 -35.61 13.59
CA ALA A 115 22.72 -36.56 13.88
C ALA A 115 22.84 -36.89 15.39
N VAL A 116 22.54 -35.92 16.26
CA VAL A 116 22.55 -36.11 17.73
C VAL A 116 21.23 -36.72 18.21
N LEU A 117 20.09 -36.19 17.75
CA LEU A 117 18.76 -36.60 18.19
C LEU A 117 18.42 -38.04 17.77
N SER A 118 18.68 -38.39 16.51
CA SER A 118 18.40 -39.73 15.99
C SER A 118 19.28 -40.81 16.65
N ALA A 119 20.53 -40.48 17.00
CA ALA A 119 21.40 -41.36 17.78
C ALA A 119 20.86 -41.63 19.19
N ALA A 120 20.09 -40.68 19.75
CA ALA A 120 19.38 -40.82 21.02
C ALA A 120 17.96 -41.42 20.86
N GLY A 121 17.50 -41.71 19.64
CA GLY A 121 16.14 -42.19 19.36
C GLY A 121 15.05 -41.14 19.54
N ILE A 122 15.40 -39.86 19.46
CA ILE A 122 14.46 -38.73 19.61
C ILE A 122 14.05 -38.22 18.23
N VAL A 123 12.74 -38.10 18.01
CA VAL A 123 12.17 -37.56 16.77
C VAL A 123 12.41 -36.06 16.68
N GLN A 124 12.63 -35.59 15.45
CA GLN A 124 12.77 -34.18 15.13
C GLN A 124 11.67 -33.76 14.16
N VAL A 125 10.88 -32.74 14.50
CA VAL A 125 9.87 -32.15 13.63
C VAL A 125 10.27 -30.72 13.29
N SER A 126 10.85 -30.48 12.13
CA SER A 126 11.21 -29.13 11.72
C SER A 126 9.98 -28.34 11.27
N TYR A 127 9.94 -27.08 11.70
CA TYR A 127 8.90 -26.12 11.34
C TYR A 127 9.32 -25.15 10.20
N ALA A 128 10.59 -25.15 9.77
CA ALA A 128 11.08 -24.21 8.76
C ALA A 128 12.25 -24.72 7.88
N SER A 129 12.80 -25.92 8.08
CA SER A 129 13.92 -26.42 7.26
C SER A 129 13.45 -27.07 5.95
N THR A 130 13.76 -26.42 4.83
CA THR A 130 13.19 -26.75 3.52
C THR A 130 14.12 -27.54 2.59
N ASN A 131 15.42 -27.64 2.89
CA ASN A 131 16.41 -28.28 1.99
C ASN A 131 15.96 -29.70 1.55
N PRO A 132 16.04 -30.06 0.25
CA PRO A 132 15.60 -31.37 -0.24
C PRO A 132 16.40 -32.57 0.29
N GLY A 133 17.65 -32.37 0.69
CA GLY A 133 18.53 -33.38 1.25
C GLY A 133 18.03 -33.94 2.58
N LEU A 134 17.27 -33.17 3.36
CA LEU A 134 16.63 -33.63 4.61
C LEU A 134 15.62 -34.78 4.38
N SER A 135 15.15 -34.97 3.15
CA SER A 135 14.24 -36.06 2.76
C SER A 135 14.94 -37.43 2.65
N ASP A 136 16.27 -37.50 2.74
CA ASP A 136 17.00 -38.77 2.77
C ASP A 136 16.86 -39.42 4.16
N ALA A 137 15.85 -40.27 4.31
CA ALA A 137 15.57 -41.00 5.56
C ALA A 137 16.73 -41.93 6.02
N GLY A 138 17.68 -42.25 5.13
CA GLY A 138 18.88 -43.00 5.50
C GLY A 138 19.95 -42.11 6.14
N ALA A 139 20.08 -40.86 5.68
CA ALA A 139 20.99 -39.86 6.23
C ALA A 139 20.41 -39.16 7.47
N TYR A 140 19.09 -38.92 7.48
CA TYR A 140 18.37 -38.20 8.51
C TYR A 140 17.20 -39.02 9.09
N PRO A 141 17.48 -40.15 9.77
CA PRO A 141 16.43 -40.96 10.37
C PRO A 141 15.64 -40.17 11.42
N SER A 142 14.34 -40.47 11.52
CA SER A 142 13.40 -39.84 12.46
C SER A 142 13.28 -38.31 12.32
N PHE A 143 13.62 -37.78 11.14
CA PHE A 143 13.32 -36.40 10.75
C PHE A 143 11.94 -36.33 10.08
N TYR A 144 11.17 -35.32 10.47
CA TYR A 144 9.89 -34.96 9.88
C TYR A 144 9.85 -33.44 9.71
N ARG A 145 9.01 -32.93 8.81
CA ARG A 145 8.78 -31.49 8.71
C ARG A 145 7.34 -31.16 8.34
N VAL A 146 6.86 -30.05 8.88
CA VAL A 146 5.52 -29.51 8.59
C VAL A 146 5.56 -28.36 7.57
N VAL A 147 6.76 -27.98 7.12
CA VAL A 147 6.98 -27.09 5.99
C VAL A 147 7.27 -27.91 4.72
N PRO A 148 6.80 -27.51 3.52
CA PRO A 148 7.10 -28.25 2.30
C PRO A 148 8.58 -28.15 1.88
N SER A 149 9.05 -29.15 1.13
CA SER A 149 10.42 -29.18 0.59
C SER A 149 10.67 -28.10 -0.48
N ASP A 150 11.91 -27.61 -0.54
CA ASP A 150 12.43 -26.83 -1.69
C ASP A 150 12.32 -27.59 -3.02
N ALA A 151 12.25 -28.93 -2.99
CA ALA A 151 11.96 -29.74 -4.19
C ALA A 151 10.59 -29.41 -4.81
N ILE A 152 9.70 -28.79 -4.03
CA ILE A 152 8.39 -28.28 -4.44
C ILE A 152 8.49 -26.77 -4.72
N GLN A 153 9.24 -26.01 -3.91
CA GLN A 153 9.40 -24.56 -4.08
C GLN A 153 10.16 -24.16 -5.35
N GLY A 154 11.23 -24.87 -5.71
CA GLY A 154 12.02 -24.59 -6.93
C GLY A 154 11.14 -24.52 -8.19
N PRO A 155 10.27 -25.53 -8.45
CA PRO A 155 9.26 -25.46 -9.50
C PRO A 155 8.26 -24.30 -9.36
N ALA A 156 7.82 -23.97 -8.14
CA ALA A 156 6.93 -22.84 -7.91
C ALA A 156 7.60 -21.49 -8.25
N MET A 157 8.87 -21.33 -7.86
CA MET A 157 9.70 -20.17 -8.21
C MET A 157 9.89 -20.06 -9.73
N ALA A 158 10.18 -21.17 -10.42
CA ALA A 158 10.27 -21.18 -11.88
C ALA A 158 8.93 -20.74 -12.53
N ALA A 159 7.81 -21.23 -12.02
CA ALA A 159 6.48 -20.84 -12.49
C ALA A 159 6.17 -19.36 -12.22
N MET A 160 6.57 -18.82 -11.07
CA MET A 160 6.46 -17.39 -10.73
C MET A 160 7.24 -16.52 -11.72
N VAL A 161 8.50 -16.85 -12.00
CA VAL A 161 9.34 -16.11 -12.96
C VAL A 161 8.72 -16.13 -14.35
N MET A 162 8.25 -17.29 -14.82
CA MET A 162 7.56 -17.43 -16.11
C MET A 162 6.25 -16.62 -16.17
N ALA A 163 5.44 -16.67 -15.11
CA ALA A 163 4.17 -15.95 -15.04
C ALA A 163 4.36 -14.42 -15.06
N ALA A 164 5.47 -13.93 -14.52
CA ALA A 164 5.85 -12.53 -14.60
C ALA A 164 6.40 -12.11 -15.98
N GLY A 165 6.52 -13.05 -16.94
CA GLY A 165 7.08 -12.78 -18.28
C GLY A 165 8.58 -12.56 -18.28
N ALA A 166 9.27 -12.86 -17.17
CA ALA A 166 10.71 -12.72 -17.05
C ALA A 166 11.45 -13.95 -17.63
N SER A 167 12.69 -13.74 -18.05
CA SER A 167 13.55 -14.78 -18.59
C SER A 167 15.03 -14.46 -18.35
N ASN A 168 15.91 -15.41 -18.66
CA ASN A 168 17.36 -15.29 -18.52
C ASN A 168 17.82 -14.80 -17.13
N PRO A 169 17.43 -15.49 -16.03
CA PRO A 169 17.72 -15.03 -14.68
C PRO A 169 19.19 -15.23 -14.30
N ALA A 170 19.75 -14.28 -13.57
CA ALA A 170 20.89 -14.54 -12.68
C ALA A 170 20.37 -15.26 -11.43
N LEU A 171 20.98 -16.38 -11.06
CA LEU A 171 20.67 -17.08 -9.82
C LEU A 171 21.68 -16.71 -8.74
N LEU A 172 21.26 -15.89 -7.78
CA LEU A 172 22.05 -15.51 -6.61
C LEU A 172 21.68 -16.43 -5.44
N HIS A 173 22.66 -16.96 -4.72
CA HIS A 173 22.36 -17.80 -3.57
C HIS A 173 23.42 -17.74 -2.47
N MET A 174 22.98 -17.89 -1.22
CA MET A 174 23.88 -18.22 -0.13
C MET A 174 24.51 -19.60 -0.36
N THR A 175 25.77 -19.79 0.03
CA THR A 175 26.47 -21.07 -0.14
C THR A 175 26.20 -22.07 1.00
N ASN A 176 25.44 -21.69 2.03
CA ASN A 176 24.97 -22.62 3.06
C ASN A 176 23.96 -23.67 2.54
N ASP A 177 23.58 -24.60 3.41
CA ASP A 177 22.69 -25.71 3.06
C ASP A 177 21.32 -25.22 2.56
N TYR A 178 20.72 -24.19 3.15
CA TYR A 178 19.44 -23.65 2.67
C TYR A 178 19.61 -23.03 1.27
N GLY A 179 20.54 -22.08 1.13
CA GLY A 179 20.77 -21.33 -0.09
C GLY A 179 21.11 -22.22 -1.28
N SER A 180 22.05 -23.14 -1.10
CA SER A 180 22.48 -24.07 -2.15
C SER A 180 21.38 -25.08 -2.50
N GLY A 181 20.69 -25.62 -1.50
CA GLY A 181 19.63 -26.62 -1.71
C GLY A 181 18.47 -26.07 -2.55
N LEU A 182 17.99 -24.88 -2.22
CA LEU A 182 16.91 -24.25 -2.98
C LEU A 182 17.38 -23.70 -4.34
N ALA A 183 18.60 -23.18 -4.44
CA ALA A 183 19.17 -22.77 -5.71
C ALA A 183 19.28 -23.95 -6.70
N ASP A 184 19.71 -25.11 -6.24
CA ASP A 184 19.78 -26.33 -7.05
C ASP A 184 18.38 -26.83 -7.45
N ALA A 185 17.39 -26.73 -6.55
CA ALA A 185 16.01 -27.08 -6.86
C ALA A 185 15.41 -26.15 -7.93
N PHE A 186 15.66 -24.83 -7.84
CA PHE A 186 15.26 -23.87 -8.87
C PHE A 186 15.98 -24.13 -10.21
N GLU A 187 17.30 -24.30 -10.18
CA GLU A 187 18.10 -24.61 -11.39
C GLU A 187 17.63 -25.91 -12.05
N GLY A 188 17.29 -26.93 -11.26
CA GLY A 188 16.73 -28.17 -11.76
C GLY A 188 15.38 -28.00 -12.45
N ALA A 189 14.52 -27.09 -11.94
CA ALA A 189 13.22 -26.79 -12.53
C ALA A 189 13.32 -25.85 -13.75
N TRP A 190 14.25 -24.89 -13.74
CA TRP A 190 14.45 -23.89 -14.79
C TRP A 190 15.28 -24.43 -15.98
N GLY A 191 16.24 -25.29 -15.67
CA GLY A 191 17.27 -25.79 -16.58
C GLY A 191 18.54 -24.95 -16.52
N ALA A 192 19.67 -25.58 -16.19
CA ALA A 192 20.98 -24.91 -16.04
C ALA A 192 21.42 -24.14 -17.29
N ASP A 193 21.16 -24.68 -18.49
CA ASP A 193 21.51 -24.02 -19.77
C ASP A 193 20.69 -22.74 -20.04
N ASN A 194 19.61 -22.50 -19.26
CA ASN A 194 18.75 -21.33 -19.37
C ASN A 194 19.05 -20.25 -18.31
N LEU A 195 20.03 -20.48 -17.43
CA LEU A 195 20.50 -19.46 -16.49
C LEU A 195 21.46 -18.50 -17.19
N CYS A 196 21.34 -17.21 -16.89
CA CYS A 196 22.30 -16.22 -17.33
C CYS A 196 23.65 -16.42 -16.64
N THR A 197 23.61 -16.58 -15.31
CA THR A 197 24.75 -16.82 -14.44
C THR A 197 24.26 -17.39 -13.11
N LYS A 198 25.12 -18.11 -12.38
CA LYS A 198 24.88 -18.57 -11.01
C LYS A 198 26.00 -18.05 -10.12
N ILE A 199 25.65 -17.28 -9.09
CA ILE A 199 26.59 -16.57 -8.23
C ILE A 199 26.30 -16.96 -6.78
N GLY A 200 27.24 -17.66 -6.16
CA GLY A 200 27.20 -17.99 -4.73
C GLY A 200 27.91 -16.92 -3.90
N TYR A 201 27.40 -16.63 -2.71
CA TYR A 201 28.09 -15.84 -1.69
C TYR A 201 28.02 -16.51 -0.31
N GLU A 202 29.05 -16.29 0.49
CA GLU A 202 29.16 -16.84 1.84
C GLU A 202 28.26 -16.10 2.85
N ASP A 203 27.75 -16.80 3.85
CA ASP A 203 26.91 -16.25 4.95
C ASP A 203 27.57 -15.11 5.74
N SER A 204 28.90 -14.97 5.65
CA SER A 204 29.65 -13.89 6.31
C SER A 204 29.83 -12.64 5.44
N THR A 205 29.31 -12.67 4.22
CA THR A 205 29.35 -11.53 3.29
C THR A 205 28.55 -10.37 3.86
N THR A 206 29.14 -9.18 3.86
CA THR A 206 28.48 -7.93 4.31
C THR A 206 28.57 -6.80 3.29
N ASP A 207 29.31 -7.02 2.20
CA ASP A 207 29.43 -6.11 1.06
C ASP A 207 29.09 -6.88 -0.21
N PHE A 208 28.02 -6.46 -0.88
CA PHE A 208 27.46 -7.13 -2.05
C PHE A 208 27.82 -6.42 -3.37
N GLY A 209 28.74 -5.45 -3.34
CA GLY A 209 29.17 -4.73 -4.55
C GLY A 209 29.67 -5.65 -5.67
N SER A 210 30.43 -6.69 -5.32
CA SER A 210 30.94 -7.68 -6.29
C SER A 210 29.83 -8.57 -6.85
N VAL A 211 28.85 -8.95 -6.03
CA VAL A 211 27.69 -9.76 -6.44
C VAL A 211 26.84 -8.96 -7.43
N ALA A 212 26.48 -7.72 -7.08
CA ALA A 212 25.69 -6.85 -7.94
C ALA A 212 26.43 -6.51 -9.25
N GLN A 213 27.74 -6.23 -9.19
CA GLN A 213 28.53 -5.97 -10.40
C GLN A 213 28.58 -7.20 -11.32
N ALA A 214 28.70 -8.41 -10.77
CA ALA A 214 28.70 -9.63 -11.57
C ALA A 214 27.35 -9.85 -12.30
N VAL A 215 26.22 -9.44 -11.70
CA VAL A 215 24.92 -9.42 -12.37
C VAL A 215 24.90 -8.42 -13.53
N ALA A 216 25.39 -7.20 -13.30
CA ALA A 216 25.46 -6.16 -14.34
C ALA A 216 26.34 -6.60 -15.52
N ASP A 217 27.52 -7.15 -15.24
CA ASP A 217 28.49 -7.59 -16.25
C ASP A 217 27.96 -8.76 -17.10
N ALA A 218 27.14 -9.62 -16.51
CA ALA A 218 26.51 -10.75 -17.20
C ALA A 218 25.33 -10.32 -18.11
N ASN A 219 24.80 -9.09 -17.95
CA ASN A 219 23.70 -8.54 -18.74
C ASN A 219 22.45 -9.45 -18.73
N CYS A 220 22.06 -9.89 -17.53
CA CYS A 220 20.92 -10.78 -17.32
C CYS A 220 19.57 -10.08 -17.51
N GLY A 221 18.52 -10.86 -17.78
CA GLY A 221 17.16 -10.34 -18.00
C GLY A 221 16.33 -10.22 -16.72
N SER A 222 16.74 -10.90 -15.66
CA SER A 222 16.09 -10.91 -14.34
C SER A 222 17.05 -11.45 -13.28
N VAL A 223 16.66 -11.38 -12.00
CA VAL A 223 17.40 -11.96 -10.88
C VAL A 223 16.49 -12.86 -10.07
N VAL A 224 16.97 -14.06 -9.74
CA VAL A 224 16.38 -14.96 -8.75
C VAL A 224 17.35 -15.04 -7.59
N MET A 225 16.91 -14.70 -6.38
CA MET A 225 17.74 -14.70 -5.18
C MET A 225 17.22 -15.67 -4.12
N VAL A 226 18.11 -16.52 -3.64
CA VAL A 226 17.91 -17.37 -2.47
C VAL A 226 18.76 -16.81 -1.33
N THR A 227 18.11 -16.08 -0.43
CA THR A 227 18.75 -15.23 0.58
C THR A 227 17.87 -15.11 1.82
N TYR A 228 18.45 -14.63 2.91
CA TYR A 228 17.70 -14.12 4.07
C TYR A 228 17.49 -12.60 3.94
N ALA A 229 16.52 -12.09 4.70
CA ALA A 229 16.08 -10.70 4.64
C ALA A 229 17.22 -9.66 4.63
N THR A 230 18.15 -9.73 5.59
CA THR A 230 19.22 -8.73 5.70
C THR A 230 20.14 -8.69 4.46
N ASP A 231 20.53 -9.86 3.96
CA ASP A 231 21.40 -9.96 2.78
C ASP A 231 20.64 -9.57 1.51
N GLY A 232 19.38 -9.99 1.38
CA GLY A 232 18.51 -9.63 0.26
C GLY A 232 18.29 -8.12 0.15
N ALA A 233 18.07 -7.44 1.27
CA ALA A 233 17.93 -6.00 1.33
C ALA A 233 19.21 -5.31 0.86
N ALA A 234 20.36 -5.72 1.41
CA ALA A 234 21.66 -5.15 1.05
C ALA A 234 22.02 -5.39 -0.44
N ILE A 235 21.68 -6.56 -1.00
CA ILE A 235 21.85 -6.86 -2.43
C ILE A 235 20.99 -5.91 -3.28
N LEU A 236 19.71 -5.76 -2.95
CA LEU A 236 18.77 -4.91 -3.70
C LEU A 236 19.16 -3.42 -3.63
N GLU A 237 19.57 -2.92 -2.47
CA GLU A 237 20.04 -1.54 -2.33
C GLU A 237 21.34 -1.31 -3.12
N THR A 238 22.25 -2.29 -3.10
CA THR A 238 23.48 -2.23 -3.90
C THR A 238 23.17 -2.23 -5.40
N MET A 239 22.23 -3.07 -5.85
CA MET A 239 21.76 -3.09 -7.23
C MET A 239 21.14 -1.75 -7.63
N ALA A 240 20.27 -1.18 -6.79
CA ALA A 240 19.67 0.13 -7.00
C ALA A 240 20.72 1.24 -7.08
N TYR A 241 21.72 1.23 -6.19
CA TYR A 241 22.83 2.18 -6.19
C TYR A 241 23.66 2.11 -7.49
N LEU A 242 23.84 0.93 -8.05
CA LEU A 242 24.53 0.72 -9.33
C LEU A 242 23.63 0.97 -10.56
N GLY A 243 22.36 1.30 -10.38
CA GLY A 243 21.40 1.52 -11.47
C GLY A 243 20.93 0.25 -12.16
N ILE A 244 21.01 -0.91 -11.50
CA ILE A 244 20.59 -2.20 -12.03
C ILE A 244 19.08 -2.35 -11.81
N ALA A 245 18.29 -2.04 -12.83
CA ALA A 245 16.83 -2.13 -12.81
C ALA A 245 16.34 -3.42 -13.50
N LEU A 246 16.47 -4.56 -12.82
CA LEU A 246 15.99 -5.86 -13.31
C LEU A 246 14.79 -6.35 -12.49
N PRO A 247 13.85 -7.12 -13.08
CA PRO A 247 12.86 -7.87 -12.29
C PRO A 247 13.55 -8.82 -11.33
N VAL A 248 13.20 -8.76 -10.05
CA VAL A 248 13.79 -9.60 -9.00
C VAL A 248 12.75 -10.53 -8.38
N PHE A 249 13.17 -11.77 -8.19
CA PHE A 249 12.37 -12.87 -7.67
C PHE A 249 13.11 -13.52 -6.52
N GLY A 250 12.40 -14.03 -5.52
CA GLY A 250 13.00 -14.75 -4.42
C GLY A 250 12.12 -15.84 -3.83
N ALA A 251 12.61 -16.35 -2.70
CA ALA A 251 12.03 -17.45 -1.97
C ALA A 251 11.42 -16.97 -0.64
N ASP A 252 11.09 -17.93 0.20
CA ASP A 252 10.46 -17.76 1.51
C ASP A 252 11.31 -16.95 2.47
N GLY A 253 12.64 -16.98 2.35
CA GLY A 253 13.56 -16.21 3.18
C GLY A 253 13.44 -14.68 3.08
N ILE A 254 12.65 -14.16 2.14
CA ILE A 254 12.32 -12.73 1.99
C ILE A 254 10.80 -12.48 1.83
N ALA A 255 9.97 -13.50 2.08
CA ALA A 255 8.55 -13.47 1.75
C ALA A 255 7.68 -13.02 2.93
N ASP A 256 8.07 -11.92 3.56
CA ASP A 256 7.38 -11.32 4.70
C ASP A 256 7.52 -9.79 4.70
N SER A 257 6.62 -9.10 5.39
CA SER A 257 6.65 -7.63 5.46
C SER A 257 7.82 -7.09 6.27
N GLY A 258 8.37 -7.87 7.20
CA GLY A 258 9.55 -7.53 8.00
C GLY A 258 10.82 -7.43 7.15
N PHE A 259 10.84 -7.99 5.94
CA PHE A 259 11.90 -7.75 4.95
C PHE A 259 12.16 -6.25 4.74
N LEU A 260 11.14 -5.40 4.82
CA LEU A 260 11.28 -3.95 4.64
C LEU A 260 12.05 -3.27 5.78
N ASP A 261 12.10 -3.87 6.97
CA ASP A 261 12.81 -3.32 8.14
C ASP A 261 14.35 -3.37 7.97
N ASP A 262 14.84 -4.22 7.07
CA ASP A 262 16.27 -4.34 6.75
C ASP A 262 16.76 -3.32 5.70
N PHE A 263 15.85 -2.55 5.08
CA PHE A 263 16.21 -1.52 4.10
C PHE A 263 16.45 -0.16 4.75
N SER A 264 17.49 0.54 4.29
CA SER A 264 17.64 1.98 4.49
C SER A 264 16.78 2.81 3.52
N ALA A 265 16.46 2.24 2.35
CA ALA A 265 15.59 2.80 1.31
C ALA A 265 14.59 1.73 0.81
N PRO A 266 13.45 1.52 1.51
CA PRO A 266 12.50 0.45 1.23
C PRO A 266 11.97 0.41 -0.22
N GLY A 267 11.92 1.56 -0.90
CA GLY A 267 11.57 1.63 -2.33
C GLY A 267 12.42 0.74 -3.24
N ALA A 268 13.61 0.30 -2.83
CA ALA A 268 14.43 -0.67 -3.57
C ALA A 268 13.77 -2.07 -3.67
N ALA A 269 12.83 -2.40 -2.78
CA ALA A 269 12.05 -3.63 -2.84
C ALA A 269 10.94 -3.59 -3.90
N ASN A 270 10.67 -2.43 -4.53
CA ASN A 270 9.55 -2.28 -5.45
C ASN A 270 9.60 -3.30 -6.59
N GLY A 271 8.54 -4.09 -6.72
CA GLY A 271 8.35 -5.10 -7.74
C GLY A 271 9.01 -6.44 -7.46
N VAL A 272 9.74 -6.59 -6.34
CA VAL A 272 10.26 -7.89 -5.88
C VAL A 272 9.09 -8.84 -5.66
N GLN A 273 9.22 -10.06 -6.19
CA GLN A 273 8.26 -11.14 -5.95
C GLN A 273 8.90 -12.27 -5.19
N ALA A 274 8.18 -12.92 -4.28
CA ALA A 274 8.70 -14.00 -3.47
C ALA A 274 7.67 -15.13 -3.33
N THR A 275 8.16 -16.37 -3.28
CA THR A 275 7.32 -17.54 -2.96
C THR A 275 7.25 -17.73 -1.45
N LYS A 276 6.05 -17.88 -0.90
CA LYS A 276 5.80 -18.17 0.51
C LYS A 276 5.02 -19.48 0.62
N PRO A 277 5.39 -20.42 1.51
CA PRO A 277 4.58 -21.60 1.76
C PRO A 277 3.12 -21.20 2.03
N ARG A 278 2.21 -21.77 1.26
CA ARG A 278 0.79 -21.44 1.39
C ARG A 278 0.22 -22.15 2.61
N ALA A 279 -0.35 -21.38 3.53
CA ALA A 279 -1.29 -21.88 4.49
C ALA A 279 -2.68 -21.99 3.83
N VAL A 280 -3.30 -23.17 3.90
CA VAL A 280 -4.76 -23.28 3.70
C VAL A 280 -5.47 -22.90 4.99
N ALA A 281 -6.80 -22.76 4.97
CA ALA A 281 -7.57 -22.48 6.17
C ALA A 281 -7.19 -23.47 7.29
N GLY A 282 -6.43 -22.96 8.27
CA GLY A 282 -5.97 -23.72 9.42
C GLY A 282 -7.14 -24.16 10.30
N ALA A 283 -6.95 -25.24 11.04
CA ALA A 283 -7.89 -25.66 12.06
C ALA A 283 -7.66 -24.90 13.38
N GLY A 284 -8.75 -24.67 14.13
CA GLY A 284 -8.68 -24.03 15.45
C GLY A 284 -8.63 -22.50 15.40
N ASP A 285 -8.22 -21.90 16.52
CA ASP A 285 -8.20 -20.44 16.74
C ASP A 285 -6.78 -19.84 16.85
N PHE A 286 -5.74 -20.66 16.63
CA PHE A 286 -4.35 -20.22 16.80
C PHE A 286 -4.00 -19.03 15.92
N ASN A 287 -4.38 -19.06 14.64
CA ASN A 287 -4.07 -17.98 13.70
C ASN A 287 -4.69 -16.64 14.13
N ASP A 288 -5.93 -16.67 14.66
CA ASP A 288 -6.60 -15.48 15.20
C ASP A 288 -5.89 -14.96 16.45
N ARG A 289 -5.49 -15.87 17.36
CA ARG A 289 -4.73 -15.51 18.57
C ARG A 289 -3.34 -14.95 18.25
N CYS A 290 -2.64 -15.54 17.29
CA CYS A 290 -1.33 -15.10 16.83
C CYS A 290 -1.41 -13.72 16.17
N ALA A 291 -2.40 -13.50 15.30
CA ALA A 291 -2.63 -12.21 14.66
C ALA A 291 -2.96 -11.09 15.67
N ALA A 292 -3.62 -11.41 16.77
CA ALA A 292 -3.95 -10.46 17.83
C ALA A 292 -2.82 -10.23 18.85
N ALA A 293 -1.74 -11.00 18.81
CA ALA A 293 -0.65 -10.93 19.78
C ALA A 293 0.60 -10.30 19.16
N ASP A 294 1.05 -9.16 19.70
CA ASP A 294 2.27 -8.46 19.26
C ASP A 294 3.52 -9.36 19.24
N GLY A 295 3.55 -10.39 20.09
CA GLY A 295 4.64 -11.36 20.16
C GLY A 295 4.60 -12.47 19.11
N CYS A 296 3.58 -12.52 18.24
CA CYS A 296 3.41 -13.55 17.20
C CYS A 296 3.04 -12.95 15.83
N ALA A 297 2.26 -11.88 15.82
CA ALA A 297 1.78 -11.21 14.63
C ALA A 297 2.94 -10.85 13.68
N GLY A 298 2.73 -11.07 12.38
CA GLY A 298 3.73 -10.78 11.34
C GLY A 298 4.86 -11.81 11.19
N GLY A 299 5.03 -12.76 12.11
CA GLY A 299 6.05 -13.82 11.99
C GLY A 299 5.70 -14.88 10.93
N ILE A 300 6.66 -15.24 10.08
CA ILE A 300 6.59 -16.43 9.22
C ILE A 300 6.80 -17.70 10.07
N TYR A 301 6.30 -18.86 9.63
CA TYR A 301 6.48 -20.17 10.28
C TYR A 301 5.90 -20.33 11.71
N THR A 302 5.08 -19.40 12.19
CA THR A 302 4.49 -19.46 13.53
C THR A 302 3.45 -20.59 13.66
N ALA A 303 2.59 -20.76 12.65
CA ALA A 303 1.62 -21.84 12.61
C ALA A 303 2.28 -23.22 12.51
N GLU A 304 3.37 -23.32 11.74
CA GLU A 304 4.21 -24.50 11.61
C GLU A 304 4.93 -24.83 12.92
N THR A 305 5.41 -23.81 13.63
CA THR A 305 6.03 -23.98 14.95
C THR A 305 5.01 -24.54 15.95
N TYR A 306 3.81 -23.97 15.98
CA TYR A 306 2.70 -24.46 16.79
C TYR A 306 2.38 -25.93 16.46
N ASP A 307 2.21 -26.25 15.17
CA ASP A 307 1.86 -27.60 14.74
C ASP A 307 2.95 -28.63 15.04
N ALA A 308 4.23 -28.29 14.85
CA ALA A 308 5.33 -29.19 15.18
C ALA A 308 5.30 -29.60 16.67
N VAL A 309 5.10 -28.64 17.57
CA VAL A 309 4.99 -28.90 19.02
C VAL A 309 3.72 -29.69 19.34
N MET A 310 2.58 -29.32 18.76
CA MET A 310 1.31 -30.04 18.94
C MET A 310 1.41 -31.50 18.49
N MET A 311 2.06 -31.78 17.36
CA MET A 311 2.24 -33.13 16.83
C MET A 311 3.13 -33.98 17.74
N ILE A 312 4.24 -33.41 18.25
CA ILE A 312 5.11 -34.10 19.22
C ILE A 312 4.33 -34.39 20.52
N GLY A 313 3.60 -33.41 21.05
CA GLY A 313 2.81 -33.60 22.27
C GLY A 313 1.72 -34.65 22.13
N LYS A 314 0.95 -34.60 21.03
CA LYS A 314 -0.06 -35.63 20.72
C LYS A 314 0.58 -37.01 20.58
N ALA A 315 1.77 -37.12 20.00
CA ALA A 315 2.49 -38.39 19.84
C ALA A 315 2.95 -38.96 21.18
N ALA A 316 3.35 -38.09 22.11
CA ALA A 316 3.71 -38.46 23.47
C ALA A 316 2.51 -38.86 24.34
N MET A 317 1.34 -38.27 24.09
CA MET A 317 0.08 -38.66 24.74
C MET A 317 -0.47 -40.00 24.22
N ALA A 318 -0.16 -40.35 22.96
CA ALA A 318 -0.54 -41.63 22.37
C ALA A 318 0.33 -42.76 22.95
N GLU A 319 -0.32 -43.88 23.32
CA GLU A 319 0.36 -45.08 23.86
C GLU A 319 1.35 -44.78 25.01
N ASP A 320 1.09 -43.74 25.81
CA ASP A 320 1.99 -43.25 26.87
C ASP A 320 3.45 -43.03 26.38
N GLY A 321 3.64 -42.67 25.11
CA GLY A 321 4.93 -42.30 24.52
C GLY A 321 5.86 -43.48 24.18
N VAL A 322 5.39 -44.73 24.27
CA VAL A 322 6.24 -45.93 24.07
C VAL A 322 6.74 -46.10 22.62
N ASN A 323 6.11 -45.45 21.64
CA ASN A 323 6.45 -45.52 20.20
C ASN A 323 6.38 -44.15 19.50
N MET A 324 7.14 -43.16 19.99
CA MET A 324 7.07 -41.77 19.50
C MET A 324 7.04 -41.61 17.97
N GLU A 325 7.92 -42.30 17.25
CA GLU A 325 8.00 -42.19 15.79
C GLU A 325 6.76 -42.74 15.08
N ALA A 326 6.29 -43.94 15.47
CA ALA A 326 5.09 -44.53 14.88
C ALA A 326 3.83 -43.71 15.23
N ASN A 327 3.76 -43.18 16.45
CA ASN A 327 2.68 -42.30 16.88
C ASN A 327 2.70 -41.00 16.09
N LEU A 328 3.87 -40.38 15.92
CA LEU A 328 4.04 -39.16 15.14
C LEU A 328 3.61 -39.37 13.68
N GLN A 329 4.04 -40.47 13.05
CA GLN A 329 3.63 -40.80 11.68
C GLN A 329 2.11 -41.02 11.57
N SER A 330 1.50 -41.68 12.56
CA SER A 330 0.05 -41.86 12.60
C SER A 330 -0.70 -40.53 12.80
N ILE A 331 -0.18 -39.65 13.65
CA ILE A 331 -0.79 -38.32 13.91
C ILE A 331 -0.65 -37.43 12.69
N GLY A 332 0.50 -37.50 12.02
CA GLY A 332 0.78 -36.76 10.80
C GLY A 332 0.10 -37.32 9.56
N THR A 333 -0.90 -38.21 9.68
CA THR A 333 -1.77 -38.61 8.57
C THR A 333 -3.09 -37.84 8.69
N ASP A 334 -3.45 -37.06 7.66
CA ASP A 334 -4.63 -36.16 7.68
C ASP A 334 -4.67 -35.23 8.91
N TYR A 335 -3.50 -34.81 9.41
CA TYR A 335 -3.41 -33.91 10.55
C TYR A 335 -4.02 -32.57 10.19
N ALA A 336 -5.05 -32.14 10.91
CA ALA A 336 -5.63 -30.81 10.76
C ALA A 336 -5.00 -29.84 11.77
N GLY A 337 -4.08 -29.01 11.28
CA GLY A 337 -3.27 -28.09 12.05
C GLY A 337 -3.53 -26.62 11.76
N ALA A 338 -2.88 -25.75 12.52
CA ALA A 338 -2.91 -24.31 12.32
C ALA A 338 -2.31 -23.88 10.97
N SER A 339 -1.26 -24.56 10.47
CA SER A 339 -0.65 -24.29 9.16
C SER A 339 -1.30 -25.06 8.01
N GLY A 340 -2.34 -25.85 8.30
CA GLY A 340 -3.16 -26.53 7.30
C GLY A 340 -3.28 -28.03 7.54
N SER A 341 -3.62 -28.77 6.49
CA SER A 341 -3.71 -30.22 6.56
C SER A 341 -2.42 -30.89 6.12
N HIS A 342 -1.86 -31.76 6.97
CA HIS A 342 -0.59 -32.42 6.76
C HIS A 342 -0.74 -33.93 6.65
N THR A 343 -0.09 -34.50 5.64
CA THR A 343 0.15 -35.95 5.53
C THR A 343 1.62 -36.18 5.31
N PHE A 344 2.31 -36.81 6.27
CA PHE A 344 3.70 -37.21 6.11
C PHE A 344 3.83 -38.32 5.08
N ASP A 345 4.75 -38.13 4.14
CA ASP A 345 5.16 -39.20 3.24
C ASP A 345 6.18 -40.15 3.90
N ALA A 346 6.73 -41.08 3.12
CA ALA A 346 7.70 -42.06 3.62
C ALA A 346 9.05 -41.45 4.03
N SER A 347 9.35 -40.22 3.59
CA SER A 347 10.53 -39.45 3.95
C SER A 347 10.28 -38.50 5.13
N GLY A 348 9.04 -38.46 5.66
CA GLY A 348 8.65 -37.53 6.72
C GLY A 348 8.31 -36.11 6.20
N ASP A 349 8.14 -35.96 4.89
CA ASP A 349 7.82 -34.68 4.25
C ASP A 349 6.32 -34.46 4.13
N VAL A 350 5.92 -33.20 4.01
CA VAL A 350 4.58 -32.80 3.61
C VAL A 350 4.57 -32.23 2.20
N ALA A 351 3.52 -32.53 1.43
CA ALA A 351 3.33 -31.98 0.10
C ALA A 351 2.99 -30.46 0.12
N GLY A 352 2.42 -29.99 1.23
CA GLY A 352 1.91 -28.63 1.37
C GLY A 352 0.70 -28.34 0.48
N ALA A 353 0.19 -27.11 0.57
CA ALA A 353 -0.92 -26.62 -0.26
C ALA A 353 -0.46 -25.82 -1.49
N GLY A 354 0.84 -25.80 -1.78
CA GLY A 354 1.45 -24.94 -2.79
C GLY A 354 2.14 -23.72 -2.17
N TYR A 355 2.31 -22.67 -2.97
CA TYR A 355 3.01 -21.45 -2.58
C TYR A 355 2.21 -20.21 -2.96
N ASP A 356 2.07 -19.29 -2.01
CA ASP A 356 1.68 -17.93 -2.33
C ASP A 356 2.82 -17.23 -3.08
N ILE A 357 2.46 -16.40 -4.04
CA ILE A 357 3.32 -15.51 -4.79
C ILE A 357 2.99 -14.12 -4.28
N CYS A 358 3.92 -13.62 -3.47
CA CYS A 358 3.82 -12.34 -2.83
C CYS A 358 4.66 -11.31 -3.57
N ARG A 359 4.27 -10.03 -3.47
CA ARG A 359 4.91 -8.93 -4.15
C ARG A 359 5.00 -7.73 -3.23
N PHE A 360 6.12 -7.02 -3.35
CA PHE A 360 6.31 -5.70 -2.77
C PHE A 360 5.96 -4.65 -3.83
N ASP A 361 5.02 -3.77 -3.53
CA ASP A 361 4.56 -2.72 -4.43
C ASP A 361 4.73 -1.36 -3.73
N ALA A 362 5.55 -0.48 -4.32
CA ALA A 362 5.78 0.86 -3.80
C ALA A 362 4.78 1.87 -4.38
N LEU A 363 4.09 2.60 -3.51
CA LEU A 363 3.29 3.78 -3.88
C LEU A 363 4.09 5.09 -3.73
N SER A 364 5.16 5.05 -2.92
CA SER A 364 6.21 6.05 -2.78
C SER A 364 7.49 5.34 -2.30
N SER A 365 8.61 6.05 -2.17
CA SER A 365 9.87 5.49 -1.65
C SER A 365 9.77 4.98 -0.21
N THR A 366 8.76 5.43 0.53
CA THR A 366 8.50 5.03 1.92
C THR A 366 7.24 4.18 2.09
N ASP A 367 6.26 4.29 1.18
CA ASP A 367 5.01 3.53 1.24
C ASP A 367 5.14 2.25 0.38
N VAL A 368 5.71 1.19 0.95
CA VAL A 368 5.89 -0.10 0.29
C VAL A 368 4.99 -1.16 0.93
N PHE A 369 4.17 -1.80 0.12
CA PHE A 369 3.18 -2.78 0.58
C PHE A 369 3.55 -4.18 0.14
N PHE A 370 3.59 -5.10 1.10
CA PHE A 370 3.74 -6.53 0.85
C PHE A 370 2.35 -7.18 0.72
N SER A 371 2.07 -7.87 -0.39
CA SER A 371 0.78 -8.55 -0.61
C SER A 371 0.92 -9.87 -1.37
N CYS A 372 0.14 -10.87 -1.00
CA CYS A 372 0.10 -12.19 -1.66
C CYS A 372 -1.17 -12.36 -2.51
N ARG A 373 -1.10 -11.89 -3.76
CA ARG A 373 -2.24 -11.81 -4.70
C ARG A 373 -2.29 -12.97 -5.71
N ALA A 374 -1.31 -13.85 -5.66
CA ALA A 374 -1.16 -15.13 -6.37
C ALA A 374 -0.46 -16.13 -5.40
N HIS A 375 -0.18 -17.40 -5.67
CA HIS A 375 -0.98 -18.21 -6.56
C HIS A 375 -0.51 -19.57 -7.06
N TRP A 376 0.49 -20.30 -6.54
CA TRP A 376 0.94 -21.55 -7.18
C TRP A 376 0.46 -22.83 -6.50
N THR A 377 -0.07 -23.78 -7.28
CA THR A 377 -0.27 -25.17 -6.86
C THR A 377 0.35 -26.15 -7.85
N ARG A 378 0.72 -27.35 -7.39
CA ARG A 378 1.36 -28.38 -8.23
C ARG A 378 0.51 -28.77 -9.44
N ASP A 379 -0.80 -28.89 -9.24
CA ASP A 379 -1.73 -29.34 -10.28
C ASP A 379 -2.32 -28.18 -11.11
N GLY A 380 -2.42 -26.98 -10.52
CA GLY A 380 -3.07 -25.82 -11.13
C GLY A 380 -2.12 -24.78 -11.74
N GLY A 381 -0.83 -24.83 -11.43
CA GLY A 381 0.11 -23.78 -11.82
C GLY A 381 -0.18 -22.47 -11.08
N VAL A 382 0.17 -21.34 -11.70
CA VAL A 382 -0.06 -19.98 -11.15
C VAL A 382 -1.49 -19.51 -11.46
N ALA A 383 -2.22 -19.06 -10.43
CA ALA A 383 -3.54 -18.47 -10.50
C ALA A 383 -3.60 -17.19 -9.64
N ALA A 384 -4.66 -16.39 -9.78
CA ALA A 384 -4.91 -15.28 -8.85
C ALA A 384 -5.47 -15.83 -7.52
N THR A 385 -5.18 -15.15 -6.41
CA THR A 385 -5.83 -15.40 -5.12
C THR A 385 -7.16 -14.67 -5.09
N GLU A 386 -8.24 -15.37 -4.71
CA GLU A 386 -9.54 -14.72 -4.48
C GLU A 386 -9.47 -13.87 -3.21
N PHE A 387 -9.95 -12.63 -3.29
CA PHE A 387 -10.04 -11.77 -2.12
C PHE A 387 -11.26 -12.17 -1.27
N THR A 388 -11.03 -12.49 0.00
CA THR A 388 -12.08 -12.91 0.95
C THR A 388 -12.29 -11.95 2.11
N GLY A 389 -11.65 -10.76 2.05
CA GLY A 389 -11.75 -9.73 3.08
C GLY A 389 -12.99 -8.83 2.93
N MET A 390 -12.91 -7.65 3.54
CA MET A 390 -13.97 -6.64 3.48
C MET A 390 -13.84 -5.78 2.22
N THR A 391 -14.94 -5.66 1.47
CA THR A 391 -15.04 -4.69 0.37
C THR A 391 -15.56 -3.35 0.86
N VAL A 392 -14.79 -2.28 0.64
CA VAL A 392 -15.11 -0.89 0.97
C VAL A 392 -15.49 -0.14 -0.29
N LYS A 393 -16.69 0.44 -0.32
CA LYS A 393 -17.20 1.16 -1.49
C LYS A 393 -16.90 2.65 -1.40
N ILE A 394 -16.23 3.20 -2.41
CA ILE A 394 -16.01 4.64 -2.58
C ILE A 394 -16.92 5.12 -3.71
N GLY A 395 -17.70 6.16 -3.46
CA GLY A 395 -18.52 6.78 -4.49
C GLY A 395 -17.71 7.71 -5.37
N PHE A 396 -18.05 7.77 -6.66
CA PHE A 396 -17.44 8.70 -7.61
C PHE A 396 -18.52 9.41 -8.42
N LEU A 397 -18.70 10.71 -8.18
CA LEU A 397 -19.65 11.55 -8.92
C LEU A 397 -18.97 12.19 -10.13
N ASN A 398 -19.03 11.48 -11.25
CA ASN A 398 -18.41 11.86 -12.52
C ASN A 398 -19.45 12.59 -13.41
N PRO A 399 -19.12 13.69 -14.12
CA PRO A 399 -20.04 14.31 -15.07
C PRO A 399 -20.13 13.50 -16.37
N ILE A 400 -20.77 12.33 -16.35
CA ILE A 400 -20.91 11.44 -17.53
C ILE A 400 -21.74 12.12 -18.62
N THR A 401 -22.71 12.94 -18.21
CA THR A 401 -23.47 13.83 -19.09
C THR A 401 -23.28 15.29 -18.72
N GLY A 402 -23.81 16.20 -19.54
CA GLY A 402 -23.71 17.64 -19.34
C GLY A 402 -22.57 18.31 -20.11
N PRO A 403 -22.35 19.61 -19.88
CA PRO A 403 -21.46 20.46 -20.70
C PRO A 403 -19.99 20.04 -20.68
N ILE A 404 -19.55 19.31 -19.65
CA ILE A 404 -18.14 18.91 -19.48
C ILE A 404 -17.92 17.40 -19.61
N ALA A 405 -18.86 16.68 -20.23
CA ALA A 405 -18.83 15.21 -20.38
C ALA A 405 -17.59 14.68 -21.11
N VAL A 406 -16.93 15.53 -21.92
CA VAL A 406 -15.69 15.19 -22.62
C VAL A 406 -14.55 14.80 -21.66
N TYR A 407 -14.54 15.30 -20.42
CA TYR A 407 -13.48 14.99 -19.44
C TYR A 407 -13.78 13.77 -18.57
N ALA A 408 -15.02 13.27 -18.58
CA ALA A 408 -15.43 12.15 -17.73
C ALA A 408 -14.57 10.87 -17.88
N PRO A 409 -14.11 10.49 -19.10
CA PRO A 409 -13.18 9.37 -19.26
C PRO A 409 -11.86 9.58 -18.52
N GLY A 410 -11.27 10.78 -18.60
CA GLY A 410 -10.01 11.09 -17.94
C GLY A 410 -10.11 11.08 -16.42
N PHE A 411 -11.15 11.67 -15.86
CA PHE A 411 -11.43 11.60 -14.41
C PHE A 411 -11.62 10.14 -13.95
N GLY A 412 -12.37 9.34 -14.72
CA GLY A 412 -12.58 7.92 -14.45
C GLY A 412 -11.29 7.10 -14.52
N ALA A 413 -10.43 7.37 -15.50
CA ALA A 413 -9.13 6.71 -15.61
C ALA A 413 -8.23 7.01 -14.40
N ALA A 414 -8.15 8.28 -13.99
CA ALA A 414 -7.39 8.68 -12.81
C ALA A 414 -7.90 8.06 -11.50
N ALA A 415 -9.22 8.06 -11.30
CA ALA A 415 -9.84 7.41 -10.14
C ALA A 415 -9.55 5.90 -10.09
N ASN A 416 -9.51 5.22 -11.24
CA ASN A 416 -9.17 3.80 -11.31
C ASN A 416 -7.69 3.51 -11.05
N ILE A 417 -6.77 4.40 -11.47
CA ILE A 417 -5.35 4.30 -11.07
C ILE A 417 -5.25 4.34 -9.54
N ALA A 418 -5.91 5.32 -8.90
CA ALA A 418 -5.94 5.44 -7.44
C ALA A 418 -6.56 4.21 -6.76
N LEU A 419 -7.68 3.70 -7.28
CA LEU A 419 -8.34 2.49 -6.77
C LEU A 419 -7.41 1.27 -6.82
N GLY A 420 -6.66 1.09 -7.91
CA GLY A 420 -5.67 0.02 -8.05
C GLY A 420 -4.57 0.10 -6.99
N MET A 421 -4.06 1.30 -6.73
CA MET A 421 -3.06 1.55 -5.69
C MET A 421 -3.61 1.27 -4.28
N MET A 422 -4.85 1.69 -3.99
CA MET A 422 -5.48 1.40 -2.70
C MET A 422 -5.80 -0.08 -2.51
N ASN A 423 -6.14 -0.80 -3.58
CA ASN A 423 -6.34 -2.25 -3.54
C ASN A 423 -5.06 -3.03 -3.28
N ILE A 424 -3.92 -2.53 -3.76
CA ILE A 424 -2.60 -3.08 -3.40
C ILE A 424 -2.33 -2.83 -1.91
N ALA A 425 -2.50 -1.58 -1.46
CA ALA A 425 -2.24 -1.21 -0.07
C ALA A 425 -3.16 -1.93 0.94
N GLY A 426 -4.41 -2.17 0.58
CA GLY A 426 -5.42 -2.76 1.45
C GLY A 426 -5.37 -4.28 1.57
N TRP A 427 -4.74 -4.97 0.61
CA TRP A 427 -4.85 -6.42 0.46
C TRP A 427 -4.50 -7.18 1.75
N SER A 428 -3.32 -6.93 2.31
CA SER A 428 -2.82 -7.62 3.50
C SER A 428 -3.55 -7.22 4.78
N SER A 429 -4.25 -6.09 4.75
CA SER A 429 -5.15 -5.64 5.83
C SER A 429 -6.57 -6.21 5.67
N GLY A 430 -6.80 -7.10 4.71
CA GLY A 430 -8.11 -7.68 4.43
C GLY A 430 -9.11 -6.66 3.87
N LEU A 431 -8.63 -5.67 3.12
CA LEU A 431 -9.44 -4.61 2.52
C LEU A 431 -9.30 -4.59 0.99
N GLN A 432 -10.43 -4.46 0.32
CA GLN A 432 -10.51 -4.20 -1.12
C GLN A 432 -11.46 -3.04 -1.35
N PHE A 433 -11.04 -2.08 -2.14
CA PHE A 433 -11.83 -0.92 -2.53
C PHE A 433 -12.54 -1.18 -3.87
N GLU A 434 -13.81 -0.78 -3.92
CA GLU A 434 -14.65 -0.77 -5.11
C GLU A 434 -15.10 0.67 -5.39
N LEU A 435 -15.01 1.10 -6.65
CA LEU A 435 -15.53 2.40 -7.07
C LEU A 435 -16.98 2.25 -7.55
N VAL A 436 -17.90 2.93 -6.89
CA VAL A 436 -19.30 3.03 -7.34
C VAL A 436 -19.46 4.37 -8.05
N MET A 437 -19.65 4.33 -9.37
CA MET A 437 -19.76 5.54 -10.18
C MET A 437 -21.23 5.96 -10.34
N ALA A 438 -21.49 7.27 -10.24
CA ALA A 438 -22.79 7.87 -10.55
C ALA A 438 -22.61 9.13 -11.40
N ASP A 439 -23.58 9.41 -12.26
CA ASP A 439 -23.57 10.62 -13.09
C ASP A 439 -23.95 11.85 -12.24
N SER A 440 -23.14 12.90 -12.32
CA SER A 440 -23.45 14.20 -11.75
C SER A 440 -24.20 15.12 -12.73
N GLY A 441 -24.12 14.84 -14.04
CA GLY A 441 -24.69 15.66 -15.09
C GLY A 441 -24.14 17.09 -15.17
N CYS A 442 -23.14 17.43 -14.35
CA CYS A 442 -22.77 18.82 -14.04
C CYS A 442 -23.99 19.68 -13.61
N ASP A 443 -25.00 19.06 -13.00
CA ASP A 443 -26.27 19.69 -12.60
C ASP A 443 -26.62 19.32 -11.15
N GLY A 444 -27.15 20.28 -10.38
CA GLY A 444 -27.46 20.07 -8.97
C GLY A 444 -28.52 18.99 -8.71
N THR A 445 -29.51 18.85 -9.58
CA THR A 445 -30.61 17.87 -9.42
C THR A 445 -30.15 16.47 -9.82
N ALA A 446 -29.45 16.36 -10.95
CA ALA A 446 -28.83 15.12 -11.40
C ALA A 446 -27.82 14.61 -10.37
N ALA A 447 -26.95 15.49 -9.86
CA ALA A 447 -25.96 15.15 -8.84
C ALA A 447 -26.58 14.75 -7.49
N ALA A 448 -27.68 15.37 -7.06
CA ALA A 448 -28.43 14.92 -5.88
C ALA A 448 -29.00 13.49 -6.08
N THR A 449 -29.50 13.19 -7.29
CA THR A 449 -29.99 11.84 -7.64
C THR A 449 -28.85 10.82 -7.68
N GLY A 450 -27.71 11.19 -8.26
CA GLY A 450 -26.49 10.38 -8.26
C GLY A 450 -26.00 10.13 -6.84
N ALA A 451 -25.94 11.17 -6.00
CA ALA A 451 -25.57 11.06 -4.60
C ALA A 451 -26.49 10.10 -3.82
N GLN A 452 -27.81 10.16 -4.04
CA GLN A 452 -28.74 9.21 -3.43
C GLN A 452 -28.46 7.77 -3.88
N THR A 453 -28.13 7.56 -5.15
CA THR A 453 -27.73 6.24 -5.66
C THR A 453 -26.48 5.72 -4.95
N LEU A 454 -25.50 6.59 -4.66
CA LEU A 454 -24.30 6.24 -3.92
C LEU A 454 -24.58 5.93 -2.44
N VAL A 455 -25.45 6.71 -1.79
CA VAL A 455 -25.93 6.42 -0.42
C VAL A 455 -26.57 5.03 -0.38
N ASP A 456 -27.47 4.73 -1.32
CA ASP A 456 -28.19 3.46 -1.41
C ASP A 456 -27.23 2.28 -1.70
N ALA A 457 -26.12 2.53 -2.39
CA ALA A 457 -25.07 1.55 -2.66
C ALA A 457 -24.17 1.26 -1.43
N GLY A 458 -24.27 2.08 -0.37
CA GLY A 458 -23.52 1.94 0.88
C GLY A 458 -22.08 2.41 0.78
N VAL A 459 -21.81 3.49 0.04
CA VAL A 459 -20.45 4.07 -0.03
C VAL A 459 -20.05 4.71 1.31
N VAL A 460 -18.76 4.66 1.64
CA VAL A 460 -18.24 5.25 2.90
C VAL A 460 -17.89 6.74 2.75
N ALA A 461 -17.54 7.17 1.54
CA ALA A 461 -17.21 8.54 1.16
C ALA A 461 -17.41 8.71 -0.35
N VAL A 462 -17.46 9.95 -0.81
CA VAL A 462 -17.59 10.27 -2.24
C VAL A 462 -16.47 11.19 -2.71
N ALA A 463 -15.82 10.85 -3.81
CA ALA A 463 -15.01 11.79 -4.58
C ALA A 463 -15.88 12.44 -5.67
N GLY A 464 -15.88 13.77 -5.73
CA GLY A 464 -16.69 14.57 -6.64
C GLY A 464 -17.44 15.71 -5.95
N ALA A 465 -18.33 16.42 -6.63
CA ALA A 465 -18.49 16.38 -8.09
C ALA A 465 -17.47 17.32 -8.76
N ALA A 466 -17.47 17.37 -10.09
CA ALA A 466 -16.60 18.28 -10.82
C ALA A 466 -17.14 19.74 -10.80
N CYS A 467 -18.43 19.92 -11.08
CA CYS A 467 -19.05 21.25 -11.17
C CYS A 467 -19.59 21.75 -9.83
N SER A 468 -19.38 23.02 -9.53
CA SER A 468 -19.76 23.62 -8.23
C SER A 468 -21.24 23.40 -7.87
N GLY A 469 -22.17 23.65 -8.79
CA GLY A 469 -23.60 23.42 -8.55
C GLY A 469 -23.97 21.95 -8.33
N ALA A 470 -23.32 21.05 -9.06
CA ALA A 470 -23.46 19.60 -8.86
C ALA A 470 -22.95 19.18 -7.46
N THR A 471 -21.81 19.72 -7.03
CA THR A 471 -21.24 19.48 -5.70
C THR A 471 -22.16 19.99 -4.59
N MET A 472 -22.73 21.19 -4.74
CA MET A 472 -23.71 21.73 -3.78
C MET A 472 -24.95 20.83 -3.68
N GLY A 473 -25.52 20.41 -4.81
CA GLY A 473 -26.67 19.51 -4.85
C GLY A 473 -26.39 18.12 -4.25
N ALA A 474 -25.23 17.55 -4.54
CA ALA A 474 -24.80 16.27 -3.99
C ALA A 474 -24.51 16.33 -2.48
N ASN A 475 -23.84 17.38 -2.00
CA ASN A 475 -23.51 17.54 -0.58
C ASN A 475 -24.76 17.57 0.30
N ALA A 476 -25.86 18.19 -0.16
CA ALA A 476 -27.12 18.20 0.58
C ALA A 476 -27.65 16.79 0.90
N ILE A 477 -27.43 15.82 -0.01
CA ILE A 477 -27.83 14.42 0.19
C ILE A 477 -26.79 13.67 1.03
N LEU A 478 -25.51 13.78 0.67
CA LEU A 478 -24.43 13.04 1.31
C LEU A 478 -24.24 13.43 2.77
N SER A 479 -24.22 14.73 3.07
CA SER A 479 -24.01 15.23 4.43
C SER A 479 -25.17 14.88 5.36
N ALA A 480 -26.41 14.88 4.85
CA ALA A 480 -27.58 14.41 5.59
C ALA A 480 -27.50 12.91 5.93
N ALA A 481 -26.81 12.12 5.10
CA ALA A 481 -26.50 10.71 5.35
C ALA A 481 -25.22 10.50 6.19
N GLY A 482 -24.51 11.58 6.56
CA GLY A 482 -23.25 11.51 7.30
C GLY A 482 -22.05 11.06 6.46
N ILE A 483 -22.16 11.09 5.13
CA ILE A 483 -21.12 10.66 4.19
C ILE A 483 -20.28 11.88 3.78
N PRO A 484 -18.95 11.89 4.03
CA PRO A 484 -18.09 12.97 3.59
C PRO A 484 -17.83 12.94 2.09
N MET A 485 -17.55 14.12 1.54
CA MET A 485 -17.29 14.33 0.11
C MET A 485 -15.98 15.09 -0.10
N ILE A 486 -15.13 14.61 -1.01
CA ILE A 486 -13.93 15.33 -1.48
C ILE A 486 -14.11 15.70 -2.95
N SER A 487 -14.34 16.98 -3.24
CA SER A 487 -14.39 17.48 -4.60
C SER A 487 -12.99 17.57 -5.22
N TYR A 488 -12.89 17.11 -6.47
CA TYR A 488 -11.66 17.15 -7.24
C TYR A 488 -11.60 18.30 -8.26
N ALA A 489 -12.68 19.09 -8.44
CA ALA A 489 -12.66 20.21 -9.39
C ALA A 489 -13.58 21.41 -9.07
N SER A 490 -14.46 21.34 -8.07
CA SER A 490 -15.36 22.48 -7.75
C SER A 490 -14.68 23.60 -6.96
N THR A 491 -14.64 24.79 -7.54
CA THR A 491 -13.87 25.94 -7.05
C THR A 491 -14.70 27.05 -6.41
N ASN A 492 -16.04 27.04 -6.52
CA ASN A 492 -16.88 28.15 -6.04
C ASN A 492 -16.60 28.52 -4.55
N PRO A 493 -16.50 29.82 -4.18
CA PRO A 493 -16.17 30.24 -2.82
C PRO A 493 -17.22 29.89 -1.76
N GLY A 494 -18.50 29.81 -2.15
CA GLY A 494 -19.61 29.46 -1.26
C GLY A 494 -19.52 28.04 -0.70
N LEU A 495 -18.83 27.12 -1.37
CA LEU A 495 -18.57 25.76 -0.85
C LEU A 495 -17.74 25.75 0.44
N SER A 496 -17.02 26.83 0.74
CA SER A 496 -16.22 27.00 1.96
C SER A 496 -17.06 27.20 3.24
N ASP A 497 -18.38 27.39 3.13
CA ASP A 497 -19.26 27.51 4.29
C ASP A 497 -19.56 26.12 4.89
N ALA A 498 -18.81 25.73 5.91
CA ALA A 498 -18.98 24.46 6.61
C ALA A 498 -20.34 24.29 7.31
N THR A 499 -21.13 25.36 7.49
CA THR A 499 -22.50 25.27 7.99
C THR A 499 -23.47 24.90 6.88
N ALA A 500 -23.31 25.50 5.70
CA ALA A 500 -24.13 25.20 4.53
C ALA A 500 -23.76 23.86 3.89
N TYR A 501 -22.46 23.53 3.87
CA TYR A 501 -21.89 22.35 3.25
C TYR A 501 -21.06 21.52 4.24
N PRO A 502 -21.68 20.93 5.27
CA PRO A 502 -20.96 20.11 6.23
C PRO A 502 -20.36 18.87 5.56
N LEU A 503 -19.24 18.38 6.10
CA LEU A 503 -18.49 17.21 5.61
C LEU A 503 -17.94 17.36 4.17
N PHE A 504 -17.90 18.59 3.65
CA PHE A 504 -17.27 18.92 2.38
C PHE A 504 -15.76 19.14 2.55
N PHE A 505 -15.00 18.67 1.55
CA PHE A 505 -13.59 18.92 1.37
C PHE A 505 -13.32 19.12 -0.13
N ARG A 506 -12.22 19.77 -0.48
CA ARG A 506 -11.73 19.80 -1.88
C ARG A 506 -10.22 19.81 -1.97
N VAL A 507 -9.70 19.16 -3.01
CA VAL A 507 -8.26 19.13 -3.34
C VAL A 507 -7.87 20.17 -4.40
N VAL A 508 -8.84 20.96 -4.88
CA VAL A 508 -8.60 22.15 -5.70
C VAL A 508 -8.71 23.42 -4.87
N PRO A 509 -7.91 24.46 -5.15
CA PRO A 509 -8.07 25.75 -4.49
C PRO A 509 -9.37 26.46 -4.86
N SER A 510 -9.82 27.34 -3.96
CA SER A 510 -11.03 28.16 -4.12
C SER A 510 -10.86 29.26 -5.15
N ASP A 511 -11.95 29.61 -5.84
CA ASP A 511 -12.07 30.83 -6.66
C ASP A 511 -11.85 32.10 -5.83
N ALA A 512 -12.04 32.05 -4.51
CA ALA A 512 -11.68 33.14 -3.59
C ALA A 512 -10.17 33.47 -3.63
N ILE A 513 -9.37 32.55 -4.18
CA ILE A 513 -7.95 32.74 -4.47
C ILE A 513 -7.75 33.07 -5.96
N GLN A 514 -8.50 32.46 -6.87
CA GLN A 514 -8.35 32.67 -8.32
C GLN A 514 -8.83 34.05 -8.79
N GLY A 515 -9.90 34.60 -8.24
CA GLY A 515 -10.41 35.94 -8.57
C GLY A 515 -9.34 37.04 -8.40
N PRO A 516 -8.71 37.15 -7.21
CA PRO A 516 -7.56 38.03 -7.01
C PRO A 516 -6.37 37.74 -7.95
N ALA A 517 -6.07 36.47 -8.21
CA ALA A 517 -5.01 36.10 -9.15
C ALA A 517 -5.31 36.61 -10.58
N LEU A 518 -6.56 36.49 -11.03
CA LEU A 518 -7.01 37.00 -12.31
C LEU A 518 -6.94 38.53 -12.38
N ALA A 519 -7.29 39.24 -11.31
CA ALA A 519 -7.15 40.70 -11.23
C ALA A 519 -5.68 41.14 -11.40
N ASP A 520 -4.74 40.43 -10.77
CA ASP A 520 -3.31 40.66 -10.96
C ASP A 520 -2.88 40.36 -12.41
N VAL A 521 -3.41 39.30 -13.04
CA VAL A 521 -3.08 38.91 -14.43
C VAL A 521 -3.53 39.96 -15.42
N VAL A 522 -4.75 40.48 -15.26
CA VAL A 522 -5.29 41.57 -16.09
C VAL A 522 -4.44 42.83 -15.92
N THR A 523 -4.11 43.19 -14.67
CA THR A 523 -3.28 44.36 -14.36
C THR A 523 -1.89 44.25 -14.98
N ALA A 524 -1.24 43.08 -14.87
CA ALA A 524 0.08 42.84 -15.47
C ALA A 524 0.04 42.82 -17.00
N GLY A 525 -1.08 42.43 -17.60
CA GLY A 525 -1.32 42.53 -19.03
C GLY A 525 -1.54 43.95 -19.54
N GLY A 526 -1.71 44.94 -18.65
CA GLY A 526 -1.87 46.35 -19.00
C GLY A 526 -3.29 46.74 -19.45
N SER A 527 -4.27 45.86 -19.25
CA SER A 527 -5.67 46.12 -19.58
C SER A 527 -6.36 46.87 -18.45
N SER A 528 -7.29 47.78 -18.78
CA SER A 528 -7.93 48.65 -17.78
C SER A 528 -9.42 48.88 -18.00
N ASN A 529 -9.93 48.62 -19.20
CA ASN A 529 -11.35 48.75 -19.57
C ASN A 529 -11.94 47.38 -19.94
N ILE A 530 -11.91 46.45 -19.00
CA ILE A 530 -12.23 45.03 -19.21
C ILE A 530 -13.74 44.75 -19.09
N ALA A 531 -14.29 43.97 -20.03
CA ALA A 531 -15.62 43.36 -19.89
C ALA A 531 -15.53 42.04 -19.13
N LEU A 532 -16.38 41.82 -18.14
CA LEU A 532 -16.54 40.54 -17.46
C LEU A 532 -17.68 39.77 -18.10
N LEU A 533 -17.37 38.74 -18.88
CA LEU A 533 -18.36 37.91 -19.56
C LEU A 533 -18.36 36.51 -18.92
N HIS A 534 -19.49 36.15 -18.31
CA HIS A 534 -19.56 34.96 -17.44
C HIS A 534 -20.83 34.14 -17.67
N MET A 535 -20.73 32.82 -17.47
CA MET A 535 -21.90 31.96 -17.40
C MET A 535 -22.70 32.20 -16.11
N ASN A 536 -24.02 32.07 -16.19
CA ASN A 536 -24.95 32.23 -15.08
C ASN A 536 -25.23 30.88 -14.39
N ASN A 537 -24.18 30.26 -13.84
CA ASN A 537 -24.29 29.09 -12.97
C ASN A 537 -23.43 29.28 -11.71
N ASP A 538 -23.46 28.32 -10.79
CA ASP A 538 -22.73 28.43 -9.52
C ASP A 538 -21.22 28.64 -9.72
N TYR A 539 -20.57 27.95 -10.67
CA TYR A 539 -19.14 28.18 -10.96
C TYR A 539 -18.91 29.59 -11.54
N GLY A 540 -19.58 29.90 -12.65
CA GLY A 540 -19.33 31.11 -13.41
C GLY A 540 -19.65 32.38 -12.64
N SER A 541 -20.79 32.41 -11.94
CA SER A 541 -21.15 33.54 -11.08
C SER A 541 -20.22 33.65 -9.87
N GLY A 542 -19.81 32.53 -9.26
CA GLY A 542 -18.90 32.53 -8.11
C GLY A 542 -17.51 33.11 -8.43
N LEU A 543 -16.90 32.67 -9.53
CA LEU A 543 -15.60 33.19 -9.95
C LEU A 543 -15.74 34.63 -10.49
N ALA A 544 -16.83 34.97 -11.18
CA ALA A 544 -17.08 36.31 -11.67
C ALA A 544 -17.21 37.32 -10.53
N ASP A 545 -17.98 37.00 -9.50
CA ASP A 545 -18.10 37.86 -8.32
C ASP A 545 -16.77 37.97 -7.58
N SER A 546 -16.02 36.88 -7.43
CA SER A 546 -14.70 36.95 -6.79
C SER A 546 -13.69 37.81 -7.56
N PHE A 547 -13.74 37.81 -8.90
CA PHE A 547 -12.92 38.69 -9.73
C PHE A 547 -13.39 40.14 -9.65
N ASP A 548 -14.70 40.40 -9.75
CA ASP A 548 -15.30 41.74 -9.68
C ASP A 548 -15.00 42.42 -8.34
N ASP A 549 -15.13 41.68 -7.23
CA ASP A 549 -14.77 42.15 -5.89
C ASP A 549 -13.27 42.51 -5.82
N ALA A 550 -12.38 41.62 -6.29
CA ALA A 550 -10.94 41.89 -6.28
C ALA A 550 -10.55 43.08 -7.19
N TRP A 551 -11.20 43.20 -8.35
CA TRP A 551 -10.96 44.28 -9.31
C TRP A 551 -11.40 45.64 -8.76
N THR A 552 -12.58 45.68 -8.13
CA THR A 552 -13.13 46.90 -7.54
C THR A 552 -12.42 47.30 -6.25
N ASP A 553 -11.99 46.35 -5.42
CA ASP A 553 -11.16 46.60 -4.23
C ASP A 553 -9.79 47.20 -4.58
N ALA A 554 -9.24 46.84 -5.75
CA ALA A 554 -8.05 47.47 -6.31
C ALA A 554 -8.29 48.90 -6.85
N GLY A 555 -9.54 49.38 -6.82
CA GLY A 555 -9.94 50.72 -7.26
C GLY A 555 -10.25 50.83 -8.74
N ASN A 556 -10.41 49.70 -9.45
CA ASN A 556 -10.77 49.66 -10.86
C ASN A 556 -12.29 49.57 -11.06
N THR A 557 -12.74 49.73 -12.31
CA THR A 557 -14.14 49.56 -12.70
C THR A 557 -14.21 48.69 -13.95
N LEU A 558 -15.22 47.82 -14.04
CA LEU A 558 -15.48 47.04 -15.26
C LEU A 558 -16.04 47.95 -16.37
N CYS A 559 -15.70 47.62 -17.62
CA CYS A 559 -16.33 48.19 -18.81
C CYS A 559 -17.80 47.77 -18.87
N ASP A 560 -18.05 46.47 -18.71
CA ASP A 560 -19.38 45.87 -18.62
C ASP A 560 -19.32 44.55 -17.84
N LYS A 561 -20.45 44.10 -17.29
CA LYS A 561 -20.61 42.78 -16.65
C LYS A 561 -21.79 42.06 -17.30
N ILE A 562 -21.48 41.04 -18.10
CA ILE A 562 -22.40 40.41 -19.04
C ILE A 562 -22.54 38.93 -18.68
N GLY A 563 -23.75 38.54 -18.25
CA GLY A 563 -24.10 37.16 -17.99
C GLY A 563 -24.77 36.49 -19.20
N TYR A 564 -24.51 35.20 -19.41
CA TYR A 564 -25.27 34.35 -20.35
C TYR A 564 -25.79 33.08 -19.67
N ALA A 565 -26.89 32.52 -20.17
CA ALA A 565 -27.41 31.26 -19.65
C ALA A 565 -26.60 30.08 -20.18
N ASP A 566 -26.43 29.07 -19.35
CA ASP A 566 -25.80 27.77 -19.67
C ASP A 566 -26.52 26.98 -20.78
N THR A 567 -27.73 27.41 -21.16
CA THR A 567 -28.46 26.87 -22.33
C THR A 567 -28.30 27.70 -23.61
N ASP A 568 -27.62 28.83 -23.55
CA ASP A 568 -27.43 29.71 -24.70
C ASP A 568 -26.49 29.05 -25.72
N THR A 569 -26.84 29.15 -27.00
CA THR A 569 -26.01 28.65 -28.12
C THR A 569 -25.68 29.74 -29.13
N ASP A 570 -26.09 30.97 -28.83
CA ASP A 570 -25.88 32.17 -29.64
C ASP A 570 -25.41 33.29 -28.69
N PHE A 571 -24.18 33.76 -28.92
CA PHE A 571 -23.50 34.73 -28.08
C PHE A 571 -23.39 36.11 -28.75
N THR A 572 -24.04 36.31 -29.91
CA THR A 572 -23.92 37.55 -30.69
C THR A 572 -24.29 38.78 -29.87
N SER A 573 -25.34 38.71 -29.05
CA SER A 573 -25.78 39.88 -28.27
C SER A 573 -24.83 40.25 -27.12
N GLN A 574 -24.23 39.24 -26.50
CA GLN A 574 -23.28 39.38 -25.40
C GLN A 574 -21.98 39.97 -25.92
N VAL A 575 -21.47 39.45 -27.05
CA VAL A 575 -20.30 40.01 -27.71
C VAL A 575 -20.57 41.42 -28.25
N GLN A 576 -21.76 41.69 -28.80
CA GLN A 576 -22.12 43.03 -29.27
C GLN A 576 -22.08 44.05 -28.12
N ALA A 577 -22.49 43.67 -26.90
CA ALA A 577 -22.38 44.53 -25.73
C ALA A 577 -20.93 44.88 -25.39
N VAL A 578 -20.02 43.90 -25.48
CA VAL A 578 -18.56 44.13 -25.32
C VAL A 578 -18.05 45.15 -26.36
N VAL A 579 -18.43 44.98 -27.64
CA VAL A 579 -18.00 45.85 -28.73
C VAL A 579 -18.60 47.26 -28.60
N ASP A 580 -19.89 47.37 -28.31
CA ASP A 580 -20.61 48.65 -28.15
C ASP A 580 -20.14 49.43 -26.91
N GLY A 581 -19.74 48.72 -25.85
CA GLY A 581 -19.12 49.29 -24.65
C GLY A 581 -17.72 49.87 -24.90
N GLY A 582 -17.08 49.51 -26.03
CA GLY A 582 -15.71 49.93 -26.34
C GLY A 582 -14.68 49.32 -25.38
N CYS A 583 -14.93 48.10 -24.90
CA CYS A 583 -14.05 47.42 -23.96
C CYS A 583 -12.70 47.10 -24.62
N ASP A 584 -11.61 47.23 -23.86
CA ASP A 584 -10.24 46.98 -24.36
C ASP A 584 -9.81 45.51 -24.22
N SER A 585 -10.58 44.74 -23.43
CA SER A 585 -10.29 43.36 -23.08
C SER A 585 -11.55 42.65 -22.57
N VAL A 586 -11.50 41.32 -22.52
CA VAL A 586 -12.57 40.46 -21.98
C VAL A 586 -11.98 39.50 -20.95
N MET A 587 -12.58 39.42 -19.77
CA MET A 587 -12.44 38.31 -18.83
C MET A 587 -13.56 37.31 -19.12
N LEU A 588 -13.18 36.11 -19.59
CA LEU A 588 -14.08 35.04 -19.97
C LEU A 588 -14.12 33.97 -18.87
N ILE A 589 -15.24 33.88 -18.18
CA ILE A 589 -15.50 32.84 -17.18
C ILE A 589 -16.57 31.91 -17.75
N SER A 590 -16.10 30.83 -18.36
CA SER A 590 -16.88 29.92 -19.17
C SER A 590 -16.29 28.50 -19.08
N TYR A 591 -17.04 27.52 -19.58
CA TYR A 591 -16.50 26.21 -19.92
C TYR A 591 -16.04 26.19 -21.38
N ALA A 592 -15.06 25.33 -21.67
CA ALA A 592 -14.37 25.27 -22.96
C ALA A 592 -15.28 25.38 -24.20
N SER A 593 -16.40 24.65 -24.26
CA SER A 593 -17.29 24.69 -25.43
C SER A 593 -17.96 26.06 -25.66
N ASP A 594 -18.52 26.65 -24.62
CA ASP A 594 -19.15 27.98 -24.71
C ASP A 594 -18.08 29.06 -24.91
N GLY A 595 -16.93 28.91 -24.23
CA GLY A 595 -15.80 29.81 -24.36
C GLY A 595 -15.25 29.85 -25.78
N ALA A 596 -15.13 28.69 -26.43
CA ALA A 596 -14.76 28.59 -27.84
C ALA A 596 -15.74 29.36 -28.74
N ALA A 597 -17.05 29.14 -28.57
CA ALA A 597 -18.07 29.83 -29.36
C ALA A 597 -18.06 31.37 -29.14
N ILE A 598 -17.83 31.81 -27.91
CA ILE A 598 -17.70 33.24 -27.58
C ILE A 598 -16.45 33.85 -28.24
N LEU A 599 -15.32 33.12 -28.25
CA LEU A 599 -14.10 33.58 -28.92
C LEU A 599 -14.27 33.65 -30.44
N GLU A 600 -14.97 32.70 -31.05
CA GLU A 600 -15.32 32.78 -32.48
C GLU A 600 -16.21 33.99 -32.77
N GLU A 601 -17.20 34.26 -31.92
CA GLU A 601 -18.09 35.40 -32.08
C GLU A 601 -17.37 36.74 -31.88
N LEU A 602 -16.42 36.82 -30.93
CA LEU A 602 -15.51 37.96 -30.78
C LEU A 602 -14.71 38.22 -32.06
N SER A 603 -14.16 37.16 -32.67
CA SER A 603 -13.47 37.25 -33.96
C SER A 603 -14.40 37.72 -35.08
N ALA A 604 -15.60 37.13 -35.18
CA ALA A 604 -16.59 37.46 -36.20
C ALA A 604 -17.04 38.93 -36.15
N GLN A 605 -17.12 39.50 -34.95
CA GLN A 605 -17.42 40.92 -34.73
C GLN A 605 -16.19 41.83 -34.78
N SER A 606 -15.03 41.30 -35.19
CA SER A 606 -13.77 42.03 -35.33
C SER A 606 -13.28 42.68 -34.03
N PHE A 607 -13.53 42.03 -32.89
CA PHE A 607 -12.94 42.44 -31.61
C PHE A 607 -11.42 42.21 -31.65
N THR A 608 -10.65 43.18 -31.16
CA THR A 608 -9.18 43.13 -31.18
C THR A 608 -8.56 43.30 -29.78
N GLY A 609 -9.39 43.26 -28.74
CA GLY A 609 -8.93 43.41 -27.35
C GLY A 609 -8.30 42.15 -26.80
N ALA A 610 -7.64 42.28 -25.65
CA ALA A 610 -7.01 41.14 -24.98
C ALA A 610 -8.06 40.19 -24.40
N VAL A 611 -7.77 38.88 -24.42
CA VAL A 611 -8.61 37.85 -23.81
C VAL A 611 -7.93 37.31 -22.57
N TYR A 612 -8.66 37.32 -21.46
CA TYR A 612 -8.30 36.67 -20.20
C TYR A 612 -9.34 35.62 -19.83
N GLY A 613 -8.99 34.61 -19.03
CA GLY A 613 -10.00 33.69 -18.50
C GLY A 613 -9.55 32.83 -17.32
N GLY A 614 -10.54 32.15 -16.73
CA GLY A 614 -10.35 31.22 -15.61
C GLY A 614 -9.99 29.81 -16.05
N ASP A 615 -10.11 28.88 -15.10
CA ASP A 615 -9.72 27.47 -15.23
C ASP A 615 -10.59 26.73 -16.24
N GLY A 616 -11.87 27.09 -16.36
CA GLY A 616 -12.80 26.45 -17.29
C GLY A 616 -12.47 26.60 -18.77
N ILE A 617 -11.55 27.50 -19.14
CA ILE A 617 -11.04 27.64 -20.52
C ILE A 617 -9.53 27.35 -20.64
N ALA A 618 -8.82 27.05 -19.56
CA ALA A 618 -7.35 27.02 -19.48
C ALA A 618 -6.73 25.69 -19.97
N GLU A 619 -7.17 25.21 -21.12
CA GLU A 619 -6.73 23.93 -21.68
C GLU A 619 -6.80 23.91 -23.21
N GLU A 620 -6.00 23.04 -23.83
CA GLU A 620 -5.84 22.99 -25.29
C GLU A 620 -7.07 22.44 -26.02
N GLY A 621 -7.91 21.66 -25.31
CA GLY A 621 -9.15 21.10 -25.82
C GLY A 621 -10.18 22.16 -26.23
N ILE A 622 -10.08 23.41 -25.74
CA ILE A 622 -10.93 24.52 -26.18
C ILE A 622 -10.90 24.75 -27.69
N ALA A 623 -9.77 24.45 -28.35
CA ALA A 623 -9.63 24.62 -29.79
C ALA A 623 -10.38 23.55 -30.61
N VAL A 624 -10.83 22.46 -29.96
CA VAL A 624 -11.50 21.35 -30.64
C VAL A 624 -12.84 21.82 -31.19
N GLY A 625 -12.95 21.85 -32.51
CA GLY A 625 -14.18 22.23 -33.21
C GLY A 625 -14.29 23.72 -33.55
N MET A 626 -13.33 24.56 -33.15
CA MET A 626 -13.26 25.94 -33.60
C MET A 626 -12.92 26.01 -35.10
N SER A 627 -13.65 26.84 -35.81
CA SER A 627 -13.41 27.26 -37.19
C SER A 627 -12.38 28.39 -37.29
N ASP A 628 -12.26 29.22 -36.25
CA ASP A 628 -11.27 30.29 -36.15
C ASP A 628 -10.65 30.34 -34.75
N THR A 629 -9.37 29.95 -34.65
CA THR A 629 -8.61 29.94 -33.39
C THR A 629 -7.83 31.24 -33.16
N SER A 630 -7.94 32.26 -34.03
CA SER A 630 -7.11 33.47 -33.95
C SER A 630 -7.26 34.23 -32.63
N MET A 631 -8.45 34.25 -32.03
CA MET A 631 -8.70 34.88 -30.73
C MET A 631 -8.07 34.14 -29.54
N LEU A 632 -7.64 32.88 -29.73
CA LEU A 632 -6.83 32.19 -28.73
C LEU A 632 -5.38 32.68 -28.76
N ASP A 633 -4.83 33.14 -29.88
CA ASP A 633 -3.42 33.51 -29.94
C ASP A 633 -3.12 34.71 -29.04
N GLY A 634 -2.32 34.48 -27.99
CA GLY A 634 -2.02 35.48 -26.97
C GLY A 634 -3.08 35.63 -25.86
N ALA A 635 -4.17 34.85 -25.90
CA ALA A 635 -5.11 34.78 -24.77
C ALA A 635 -4.40 34.24 -23.51
N VAL A 636 -4.75 34.77 -22.34
CA VAL A 636 -4.12 34.40 -21.07
C VAL A 636 -5.16 33.81 -20.13
N ALA A 637 -4.96 32.60 -19.63
CA ALA A 637 -5.88 31.99 -18.67
C ALA A 637 -5.15 31.47 -17.43
N THR A 638 -5.88 31.29 -16.32
CA THR A 638 -5.33 30.70 -15.10
C THR A 638 -5.94 29.34 -14.81
N LYS A 639 -5.13 28.40 -14.33
CA LYS A 639 -5.58 27.15 -13.72
C LYS A 639 -4.72 26.79 -12.52
N PRO A 640 -5.19 25.95 -11.59
CA PRO A 640 -4.35 25.49 -10.48
C PRO A 640 -2.98 25.01 -10.97
N ALA A 641 -1.93 25.45 -10.30
CA ALA A 641 -0.57 25.06 -10.65
C ALA A 641 -0.34 23.58 -10.32
N SER A 642 0.32 22.86 -11.24
CA SER A 642 0.78 21.49 -10.99
C SER A 642 1.64 21.41 -9.73
N ALA A 643 1.69 20.22 -9.13
CA ALA A 643 2.57 19.97 -8.01
C ALA A 643 4.04 20.32 -8.33
N THR A 644 4.75 20.88 -7.35
CA THR A 644 6.21 20.76 -7.35
C THR A 644 6.56 19.28 -7.47
N PRO A 645 7.43 18.88 -8.43
CA PRO A 645 7.70 17.47 -8.68
C PRO A 645 8.05 16.70 -7.40
N ASN A 646 7.23 15.71 -7.12
CA ASN A 646 7.38 14.75 -6.04
C ASN A 646 7.11 13.34 -6.56
N GLU A 647 7.45 12.32 -5.78
CA GLU A 647 7.37 10.92 -6.21
C GLU A 647 5.97 10.52 -6.70
N ARG A 648 4.90 10.91 -5.97
CA ARG A 648 3.53 10.58 -6.37
C ARG A 648 3.12 11.31 -7.64
N SER A 649 3.44 12.61 -7.76
CA SER A 649 3.16 13.37 -8.98
C SER A 649 3.89 12.80 -10.21
N MET A 650 5.14 12.36 -10.06
CA MET A 650 5.92 11.79 -11.15
C MET A 650 5.43 10.39 -11.53
N ALA A 651 5.13 9.54 -10.55
CA ALA A 651 4.57 8.21 -10.78
C ALA A 651 3.18 8.30 -11.44
N PHE A 652 2.32 9.17 -10.92
CA PHE A 652 1.01 9.43 -11.52
C PHE A 652 1.15 9.97 -12.94
N ALA A 653 2.00 10.97 -13.19
CA ALA A 653 2.21 11.52 -14.52
C ALA A 653 2.69 10.45 -15.52
N ALA A 654 3.58 9.55 -15.10
CA ALA A 654 4.05 8.45 -15.95
C ALA A 654 2.92 7.44 -16.27
N ILE A 655 2.14 7.03 -15.27
CA ILE A 655 1.04 6.07 -15.45
C ILE A 655 -0.08 6.71 -16.27
N CYS A 656 -0.53 7.90 -15.88
CA CYS A 656 -1.57 8.67 -16.56
C CYS A 656 -1.18 8.98 -18.01
N GLY A 657 0.08 9.37 -18.25
CA GLY A 657 0.61 9.62 -19.60
C GLY A 657 0.61 8.40 -20.52
N SER A 658 0.60 7.18 -19.97
CA SER A 658 0.47 5.93 -20.73
C SER A 658 -0.96 5.56 -21.08
N ILE A 659 -1.96 6.23 -20.48
CA ILE A 659 -3.38 6.00 -20.68
C ILE A 659 -3.96 7.20 -21.47
N PRO A 660 -4.36 7.02 -22.75
CA PRO A 660 -4.81 8.12 -23.60
C PRO A 660 -5.88 9.01 -22.98
N ASP A 661 -6.89 8.41 -22.33
CA ASP A 661 -7.98 9.15 -21.69
C ASP A 661 -7.50 10.00 -20.51
N CYS A 662 -6.48 9.55 -19.77
CA CYS A 662 -5.94 10.26 -18.61
C CYS A 662 -5.00 11.40 -19.04
N ALA A 663 -4.10 11.14 -19.99
CA ALA A 663 -3.07 12.07 -20.42
C ALA A 663 -3.59 13.43 -20.92
N GLY A 664 -4.79 13.45 -21.51
CA GLY A 664 -5.43 14.66 -22.04
C GLY A 664 -6.42 15.33 -21.09
N GLY A 665 -6.61 14.82 -19.87
CA GLY A 665 -7.62 15.33 -18.94
C GLY A 665 -7.10 16.42 -18.01
N ILE A 666 -7.86 17.52 -17.85
CA ILE A 666 -7.73 18.45 -16.73
C ILE A 666 -8.16 17.76 -15.42
N TYR A 667 -7.73 18.23 -14.25
CA TYR A 667 -8.06 17.71 -12.91
C TYR A 667 -7.86 16.20 -12.66
N THR A 668 -7.10 15.50 -13.49
CA THR A 668 -6.88 14.06 -13.35
C THR A 668 -6.04 13.74 -12.11
N ALA A 669 -5.02 14.55 -11.80
CA ALA A 669 -4.22 14.38 -10.59
C ALA A 669 -5.06 14.61 -9.31
N GLU A 670 -6.02 15.53 -9.35
CA GLU A 670 -6.94 15.83 -8.26
C GLU A 670 -7.97 14.72 -8.06
N ALA A 671 -8.51 14.16 -9.14
CA ALA A 671 -9.39 12.99 -9.06
C ALA A 671 -8.66 11.78 -8.46
N PHE A 672 -7.39 11.60 -8.82
CA PHE A 672 -6.51 10.61 -8.20
C PHE A 672 -6.32 10.90 -6.69
N ASP A 673 -5.93 12.11 -6.32
CA ASP A 673 -5.66 12.48 -4.92
C ASP A 673 -6.89 12.35 -4.02
N ALA A 674 -8.07 12.72 -4.51
CA ALA A 674 -9.32 12.57 -3.75
C ALA A 674 -9.58 11.10 -3.35
N ILE A 675 -9.38 10.15 -4.28
CA ILE A 675 -9.56 8.72 -4.00
C ILE A 675 -8.48 8.19 -3.06
N ILE A 676 -7.21 8.59 -3.27
CA ILE A 676 -6.11 8.17 -2.39
C ILE A 676 -6.32 8.67 -0.96
N ILE A 677 -6.72 9.93 -0.76
CA ILE A 677 -7.01 10.49 0.56
C ILE A 677 -8.15 9.71 1.22
N ILE A 678 -9.25 9.43 0.52
CA ILE A 678 -10.35 8.61 1.03
C ILE A 678 -9.85 7.22 1.46
N GLY A 679 -9.07 6.55 0.62
CA GLY A 679 -8.52 5.22 0.91
C GLY A 679 -7.64 5.19 2.16
N TYR A 680 -6.70 6.12 2.28
CA TYR A 680 -5.88 6.25 3.49
C TYR A 680 -6.69 6.62 4.73
N SER A 681 -7.74 7.44 4.60
CA SER A 681 -8.63 7.76 5.71
C SER A 681 -9.39 6.55 6.24
N VAL A 682 -9.72 5.57 5.38
CA VAL A 682 -10.31 4.30 5.82
C VAL A 682 -9.32 3.49 6.65
N PHE A 683 -8.06 3.38 6.22
CA PHE A 683 -7.03 2.72 7.03
C PHE A 683 -6.84 3.41 8.39
N ALA A 684 -6.76 4.75 8.40
CA ALA A 684 -6.64 5.53 9.62
C ALA A 684 -7.85 5.33 10.55
N GLN A 685 -9.06 5.25 10.00
CA GLN A 685 -10.29 5.01 10.75
C GLN A 685 -10.29 3.64 11.43
N LEU A 686 -9.87 2.59 10.73
CA LEU A 686 -9.82 1.22 11.27
C LEU A 686 -8.79 1.06 12.39
N SER A 687 -7.75 1.88 12.37
CA SER A 687 -6.75 1.96 13.45
C SER A 687 -7.12 2.94 14.57
N SER A 688 -8.28 3.60 14.48
CA SER A 688 -8.75 4.57 15.45
C SER A 688 -9.80 3.97 16.40
N PRO A 689 -10.10 4.62 17.55
CA PRO A 689 -11.16 4.17 18.44
C PRO A 689 -12.50 3.99 17.72
N GLU A 690 -13.24 2.94 18.10
CA GLU A 690 -14.56 2.64 17.52
C GLU A 690 -15.48 3.87 17.55
N GLY A 691 -16.17 4.11 16.43
CA GLY A 691 -17.06 5.28 16.25
C GLY A 691 -16.37 6.57 15.80
N THR A 692 -15.05 6.56 15.54
CA THR A 692 -14.35 7.71 14.95
C THR A 692 -14.91 8.01 13.55
N PRO A 693 -15.43 9.23 13.28
CA PRO A 693 -15.99 9.56 11.97
C PRO A 693 -14.92 9.60 10.87
N LEU A 694 -15.24 9.08 9.67
CA LEU A 694 -14.32 9.09 8.53
C LEU A 694 -13.92 10.52 8.13
N SER A 695 -14.82 11.49 8.27
CA SER A 695 -14.53 12.91 8.01
C SER A 695 -13.39 13.45 8.89
N ALA A 696 -13.29 13.02 10.15
CA ALA A 696 -12.19 13.41 11.01
C ALA A 696 -10.86 12.82 10.50
N MET A 697 -10.90 11.59 9.97
CA MET A 697 -9.73 10.95 9.36
C MET A 697 -9.35 11.58 8.02
N ILE A 698 -10.30 12.08 7.23
CA ILE A 698 -10.03 12.89 6.04
C ILE A 698 -9.29 14.17 6.42
N SER A 699 -9.76 14.87 7.46
CA SER A 699 -9.06 16.06 7.96
C SER A 699 -7.64 15.75 8.42
N VAL A 700 -7.43 14.64 9.14
CA VAL A 700 -6.10 14.24 9.67
C VAL A 700 -5.16 13.78 8.55
N VAL A 701 -5.60 12.85 7.71
CA VAL A 701 -4.82 12.32 6.58
C VAL A 701 -4.47 13.44 5.61
N GLY A 702 -5.41 14.36 5.37
CA GLY A 702 -5.20 15.49 4.47
C GLY A 702 -4.26 16.57 5.00
N GLN A 703 -3.81 16.55 6.27
CA GLN A 703 -2.83 17.53 6.75
C GLN A 703 -1.43 17.22 6.23
N GLY A 704 -0.90 18.09 5.37
CA GLY A 704 0.42 17.92 4.75
C GLY A 704 0.51 16.74 3.79
N PHE A 705 -0.62 16.29 3.25
CA PHE A 705 -0.65 15.13 2.36
C PHE A 705 0.04 15.46 1.03
N VAL A 706 1.13 14.77 0.71
CA VAL A 706 1.88 14.96 -0.55
C VAL A 706 1.21 14.18 -1.68
N GLY A 707 0.32 14.81 -2.43
CA GLY A 707 -0.41 14.21 -3.54
C GLY A 707 0.23 14.41 -4.92
N ALA A 708 -0.43 13.84 -5.93
CA ALA A 708 -0.10 14.00 -7.34
C ALA A 708 -0.38 15.42 -7.85
N SER A 709 -1.42 16.10 -7.35
CA SER A 709 -1.76 17.48 -7.72
C SER A 709 -1.12 18.52 -6.82
N GLY A 710 -0.59 18.14 -5.65
CA GLY A 710 0.10 19.07 -4.76
C GLY A 710 0.20 18.59 -3.33
N VAL A 711 0.70 19.46 -2.45
CA VAL A 711 0.61 19.21 -1.01
C VAL A 711 -0.72 19.76 -0.51
N HIS A 712 -1.56 18.87 0.03
CA HIS A 712 -2.88 19.20 0.55
C HIS A 712 -2.80 19.46 2.06
N SER A 713 -3.60 20.42 2.52
CA SER A 713 -3.80 20.71 3.95
C SER A 713 -5.16 21.36 4.09
N PHE A 714 -6.15 20.58 4.56
CA PHE A 714 -7.51 21.06 4.70
C PHE A 714 -7.62 22.06 5.86
N ASP A 715 -8.17 23.23 5.58
CA ASP A 715 -8.58 24.17 6.63
C ASP A 715 -9.91 23.76 7.28
N ALA A 716 -10.44 24.62 8.14
CA ALA A 716 -11.70 24.36 8.86
C ALA A 716 -12.94 24.33 7.94
N GLY A 717 -12.87 24.94 6.76
CA GLY A 717 -13.90 24.87 5.72
C GLY A 717 -13.75 23.67 4.79
N GLY A 718 -12.70 22.88 4.95
CA GLY A 718 -12.37 21.76 4.06
C GLY A 718 -11.60 22.18 2.80
N ASP A 719 -11.09 23.42 2.76
CA ASP A 719 -10.37 23.97 1.61
C ASP A 719 -8.88 23.70 1.66
N VAL A 720 -8.26 23.69 0.48
CA VAL A 720 -6.80 23.75 0.33
C VAL A 720 -6.37 25.11 -0.19
N ALA A 721 -5.19 25.55 0.22
CA ALA A 721 -4.56 26.76 -0.31
C ALA A 721 -4.10 26.59 -1.78
N GLY A 722 -3.84 25.34 -2.20
CA GLY A 722 -3.26 25.01 -3.49
C GLY A 722 -1.78 25.41 -3.63
N ASN A 723 -1.20 25.14 -4.80
CA ASN A 723 0.21 25.50 -5.11
C ASN A 723 0.33 26.87 -5.82
N GLY A 724 -0.74 27.67 -5.79
CA GLY A 724 -0.89 28.84 -6.67
C GLY A 724 -1.52 28.47 -8.02
N TYR A 725 -1.39 29.37 -8.98
CA TYR A 725 -1.99 29.22 -10.32
C TYR A 725 -0.91 29.26 -11.40
N CYS A 726 -0.99 28.33 -12.36
CA CYS A 726 -0.38 28.55 -13.67
C CYS A 726 -1.09 29.74 -14.32
N VAL A 727 -0.30 30.70 -14.80
CA VAL A 727 -0.77 31.80 -15.67
C VAL A 727 -0.28 31.45 -17.07
N GLY A 728 -1.14 30.80 -17.84
CA GLY A 728 -0.77 30.27 -19.14
C GLY A 728 -1.16 31.18 -20.28
N THR A 729 -0.32 31.21 -21.31
CA THR A 729 -0.56 31.94 -22.55
C THR A 729 -0.81 30.96 -23.69
N PHE A 730 -1.92 31.14 -24.39
CA PHE A 730 -2.23 30.39 -25.59
C PHE A 730 -1.37 30.85 -26.76
N ALA A 731 -0.89 29.91 -27.57
CA ALA A 731 -0.20 30.19 -28.81
C ALA A 731 -0.77 29.33 -29.94
N VAL A 732 -1.02 29.96 -31.09
CA VAL A 732 -1.54 29.29 -32.29
C VAL A 732 -0.44 29.24 -33.35
N ALA A 733 0.03 28.04 -33.66
CA ALA A 733 1.01 27.83 -34.71
C ALA A 733 0.41 28.07 -36.11
N GLY A 734 1.27 28.32 -37.11
CA GLY A 734 0.83 28.58 -38.49
C GLY A 734 0.10 27.41 -39.17
N ASP A 735 0.14 26.21 -38.59
CA ASP A 735 -0.64 25.04 -39.02
C ASP A 735 -1.97 24.86 -38.26
N GLY A 736 -2.30 25.79 -37.37
CA GLY A 736 -3.51 25.78 -36.55
C GLY A 736 -3.37 25.04 -35.21
N THR A 737 -2.20 24.46 -34.91
CA THR A 737 -1.96 23.79 -33.63
C THR A 737 -2.00 24.80 -32.49
N VAL A 738 -2.84 24.54 -31.49
CA VAL A 738 -2.96 25.35 -30.27
C VAL A 738 -2.12 24.72 -29.17
N SER A 739 -1.41 25.55 -28.41
CA SER A 739 -0.70 25.16 -27.19
C SER A 739 -1.06 26.09 -26.04
N PHE A 740 -1.11 25.55 -24.81
CA PHE A 740 -1.32 26.34 -23.60
C PHE A 740 -0.08 26.28 -22.71
N ASN A 741 0.71 27.37 -22.72
CA ASN A 741 2.03 27.38 -22.09
C ASN A 741 2.00 28.09 -20.74
N CYS A 742 2.21 27.34 -19.66
CA CYS A 742 2.37 27.88 -18.30
C CYS A 742 3.75 28.54 -18.12
N ASP A 743 3.95 29.70 -18.76
CA ASP A 743 5.21 30.46 -18.74
C ASP A 743 5.33 31.42 -17.54
N ARG A 744 4.25 31.60 -16.80
CA ARG A 744 4.17 32.39 -15.58
C ARG A 744 3.40 31.65 -14.50
N PHE A 745 3.66 32.01 -13.25
CA PHE A 745 2.96 31.47 -12.09
C PHE A 745 2.52 32.60 -11.17
N TRP A 746 1.36 32.43 -10.54
CA TRP A 746 0.87 33.31 -9.50
C TRP A 746 0.88 32.59 -8.15
N THR A 747 1.40 33.25 -7.11
CA THR A 747 1.28 32.78 -5.73
C THR A 747 0.73 33.87 -4.84
N ARG A 748 0.02 33.48 -3.77
CA ARG A 748 -0.63 34.43 -2.86
C ARG A 748 0.33 35.43 -2.23
N ASP A 749 1.55 35.00 -1.90
CA ASP A 749 2.55 35.84 -1.24
C ASP A 749 3.46 36.59 -2.23
N GLY A 750 3.56 36.11 -3.47
CA GLY A 750 4.52 36.62 -4.46
C GLY A 750 3.90 37.33 -5.66
N GLY A 751 2.57 37.27 -5.85
CA GLY A 751 1.91 37.73 -7.06
C GLY A 751 2.40 36.95 -8.30
N ILE A 752 2.43 37.63 -9.45
CA ILE A 752 2.89 37.06 -10.72
C ILE A 752 4.41 36.97 -10.78
N GLN A 753 4.89 35.81 -11.19
CA GLN A 753 6.29 35.45 -11.36
C GLN A 753 6.50 34.79 -12.72
N ASN A 754 7.69 34.93 -13.30
CA ASN A 754 8.06 34.19 -14.49
C ASN A 754 8.52 32.77 -14.11
N ALA A 755 8.20 31.78 -14.95
CA ALA A 755 8.59 30.38 -14.79
C ALA A 755 10.10 30.15 -14.79
#